data_AF-A0A0C2ZLL3-F1
#
_entry.id   AF-A0A0C2ZLL3-F1
#
_cell.length_a   1.000
_cell.length_b   1.000
_cell.length_c   1.000
_cell.angle_alpha   90.00
_cell.angle_beta   90.00
_cell.angle_gamma   90.00
#
_symmetry.space_group_name_H-M   'P 1'
#
loop_
_entity.id
_entity.type
_entity.pdbx_description
1 polymer ?
#
loop_
_entity_poly.entity_id
_entity_poly.type
_entity_poly.pdbx_seq_one_letter_code
_entity_poly.pdbx_strand_id
1 'polypeptide(L)'
;MLKFIKNNKWWVTIISIFAIFFSSFGIFAKSYVDSNKQKIVNKIQNYVQASSYAVQSRILKETENLNEDYLNQKIGKKSLLSEFNSDFIWRPNNSKTTSSDTISDLWKTYFGSSNNVLNKDLQIQYKNNNEYKNIESSKGEITPKNIDFLLSISKSAEKFLNGFAPSLASLGLSFLQNKVLNDRNDPKFQSYKNGLNKFADVIENNRDLFSYLGKLLTPKPLEKDYYKDLTVQQALIKNINQIASAIADNKEFAKESEVDKIPEALDKVLADLGLDSLGNIIIELISTQGNIENLNKVFEKLKELFSIESIKKIKDKAIELLNKIMPYLSTYLYSELFFGLYYVTHEEFKNPSDLTNQEVNGSEFSVLVNNKIDLNILINGFSKVLKDRKSFDRFYNFIFKRFNENEIFNSKNNIGSNNGVGNLIFDLINWIEKKLHNFSNLLETLIKFADFAMSDEKIKKTIEEKIKDFLTKKLNELGTPLGKWYVEIKNGTLNISAGSWLAGLTAKIEVFSKDGVIPKIIGVIKKIHGIINNSSETIIKHIKEIFYLTKDNILDLSIASKNISEIIMTFKELLIDKKILNVNVKAIWITLLDISSIYDILELPYSSSALKWILERFANDKIEPHLKKIKSISETLQKNKFIQSADKIKEQLPKYLDLFSNHFKKYEKSSDLKFNLNTSLYKGNIIEDFILKWINFLLQDAENKENPLLPIIRLITKKNSLETLDDIKNEWAFKITNISKKIESFQNISKIRDTKIDIPKELLKYFGLESINNQTILQLLEILGKYFDDYLSKNPNKVVGINISSLGKVLTALTTRIGIEYKKGFEKYNFLYEKNTDQDKTKTILKALAYGFDTHDNSSDVDSHSIKNRKPESYYNWDKIHFYINGSNQAVTLDRTKLKGDSSYSPLHTLLGINPDKSSYLKDSLGYVFGTLFGGLPASDSNYQLSIENKTDVASILNVFNYVLDKKDKELKKQEEQIATKYYVKSAWSTKILSSNENEIIYELIRLKTSDTKESKRLGTRFEVRLLKNKNNPYWSINRVIALGYKAA
;
A
#
# COMPACT_ATOMS: atom_id res chain seq x y z
N MET A 1 11.76 3.42 3.04
CA MET A 1 11.07 3.97 1.86
C MET A 1 11.16 5.50 1.79
N LEU A 2 10.85 6.24 2.86
CA LEU A 2 10.78 7.72 2.81
C LEU A 2 12.13 8.45 2.80
N LYS A 3 13.14 7.97 3.53
CA LYS A 3 14.55 8.40 3.33
C LYS A 3 15.07 8.09 1.91
N PHE A 4 14.44 7.16 1.20
CA PHE A 4 14.81 6.78 -0.16
C PHE A 4 14.07 7.63 -1.20
N ILE A 5 12.78 7.92 -0.98
CA ILE A 5 11.96 8.81 -1.79
C ILE A 5 12.46 10.26 -1.71
N LYS A 6 12.89 10.69 -0.51
CA LYS A 6 13.43 12.04 -0.28
C LYS A 6 14.84 12.26 -0.86
N ASN A 7 15.57 11.19 -1.18
CA ASN A 7 16.96 11.29 -1.66
C ASN A 7 17.19 10.78 -3.09
N ASN A 8 16.22 10.15 -3.76
CA ASN A 8 16.50 9.47 -5.03
C ASN A 8 15.49 9.73 -6.14
N LYS A 9 16.08 9.93 -7.32
CA LYS A 9 15.54 10.40 -8.59
C LYS A 9 14.66 9.42 -9.37
N TRP A 10 14.06 8.44 -8.70
CA TRP A 10 13.62 7.19 -9.34
C TRP A 10 12.42 7.36 -10.28
N TRP A 11 11.43 8.15 -9.88
CA TRP A 11 10.21 8.39 -10.65
C TRP A 11 10.46 9.28 -11.88
N VAL A 12 11.49 10.14 -11.83
CA VAL A 12 11.94 10.86 -13.01
C VAL A 12 12.67 9.93 -13.97
N THR A 13 13.38 8.93 -13.49
CA THR A 13 13.98 7.95 -14.38
C THR A 13 12.92 7.13 -15.13
N ILE A 14 11.78 6.82 -14.51
CA ILE A 14 10.62 6.22 -15.18
C ILE A 14 10.06 7.19 -16.21
N ILE A 15 9.73 8.43 -15.80
CA ILE A 15 9.19 9.46 -16.69
C ILE A 15 10.18 9.79 -17.80
N SER A 16 11.49 9.73 -17.57
CA SER A 16 12.55 9.91 -18.56
C SER A 16 12.71 8.70 -19.45
N ILE A 17 12.57 7.46 -18.98
CA ILE A 17 12.59 6.29 -19.88
C ILE A 17 11.38 6.34 -20.79
N PHE A 18 10.21 6.66 -20.24
CA PHE A 18 8.99 6.91 -21.00
C PHE A 18 9.16 8.11 -21.94
N ALA A 19 9.60 9.28 -21.45
CA ALA A 19 9.79 10.50 -22.24
C ALA A 19 10.92 10.39 -23.26
N ILE A 20 11.95 9.59 -23.01
CA ILE A 20 12.99 9.28 -24.00
C ILE A 20 12.39 8.31 -25.02
N PHE A 21 11.61 7.29 -24.64
CA PHE A 21 10.83 6.46 -25.58
C PHE A 21 9.89 7.31 -26.46
N PHE A 22 9.20 8.30 -25.87
CA PHE A 22 8.27 9.22 -26.53
C PHE A 22 8.98 10.28 -27.40
N SER A 23 10.13 10.80 -26.97
CA SER A 23 10.92 11.81 -27.72
C SER A 23 11.73 11.21 -28.87
N SER A 24 12.12 9.93 -28.74
CA SER A 24 12.72 9.12 -29.80
C SER A 24 11.83 9.04 -31.05
N PHE A 25 10.51 8.97 -30.83
CA PHE A 25 9.50 8.89 -31.89
C PHE A 25 9.21 10.26 -32.54
N GLY A 26 9.21 11.33 -31.75
CA GLY A 26 9.04 12.71 -32.24
C GLY A 26 10.18 13.18 -33.15
N ILE A 27 11.40 12.66 -32.96
CA ILE A 27 12.57 12.96 -33.81
C ILE A 27 12.50 12.19 -35.15
N PHE A 28 11.94 10.97 -35.16
CA PHE A 28 11.81 10.14 -36.37
C PHE A 28 10.83 10.72 -37.40
N ALA A 29 9.72 11.31 -36.96
CA ALA A 29 8.75 11.97 -37.85
C ALA A 29 9.26 13.32 -38.41
N LYS A 30 10.24 13.94 -37.75
CA LYS A 30 10.78 15.26 -38.12
C LYS A 30 11.94 15.19 -39.12
N SER A 31 12.60 14.04 -39.27
CA SER A 31 13.80 13.90 -40.12
C SER A 31 13.52 13.49 -41.58
N TYR A 32 12.26 13.48 -42.03
CA TYR A 32 11.87 13.06 -43.38
C TYR A 32 11.52 14.23 -44.33
N VAL A 33 11.47 15.48 -43.86
CA VAL A 33 10.80 16.57 -44.61
C VAL A 33 11.71 17.65 -45.22
N ASP A 34 12.97 17.84 -44.81
CA ASP A 34 13.71 19.03 -45.25
C ASP A 34 14.99 18.75 -46.05
N SER A 35 14.88 18.83 -47.40
CA SER A 35 16.03 18.91 -48.31
C SER A 35 15.62 19.53 -49.66
N ASN A 36 15.90 20.82 -49.90
CA ASN A 36 16.42 21.33 -51.20
C ASN A 36 16.77 22.85 -51.25
N LYS A 37 17.97 23.09 -51.81
CA LYS A 37 18.58 24.20 -52.62
C LYS A 37 18.05 25.65 -52.59
N GLN A 38 18.97 26.65 -52.61
CA GLN A 38 19.45 27.42 -53.81
C GLN A 38 20.35 28.65 -53.45
N LYS A 39 21.17 29.14 -54.41
CA LYS A 39 22.17 30.25 -54.35
C LYS A 39 21.54 31.63 -54.64
N ILE A 40 22.01 32.71 -53.99
CA ILE A 40 21.52 34.10 -54.21
C ILE A 40 22.66 35.16 -54.22
N VAL A 41 22.45 36.23 -55.00
CA VAL A 41 23.35 37.36 -55.33
C VAL A 41 23.22 38.55 -54.36
N ASN A 42 24.34 39.29 -54.20
CA ASN A 42 24.64 40.24 -53.14
C ASN A 42 24.06 41.67 -53.32
N LYS A 43 23.29 42.17 -52.33
CA LYS A 43 23.20 43.61 -52.01
C LYS A 43 23.54 43.82 -50.53
N ILE A 44 24.61 44.57 -50.25
CA ILE A 44 25.14 44.82 -48.89
C ILE A 44 24.06 45.34 -47.94
N GLN A 45 23.23 46.29 -48.39
CA GLN A 45 22.15 46.86 -47.59
C GLN A 45 21.13 45.82 -47.12
N ASN A 46 20.85 44.80 -47.94
CA ASN A 46 19.91 43.74 -47.59
C ASN A 46 20.52 42.76 -46.58
N TYR A 47 21.83 42.48 -46.65
CA TYR A 47 22.55 41.72 -45.61
C TYR A 47 22.56 42.45 -44.27
N VAL A 48 22.76 43.77 -44.29
CA VAL A 48 22.72 44.60 -43.07
C VAL A 48 21.32 44.59 -42.47
N GLN A 49 20.28 44.82 -43.25
CA GLN A 49 18.89 44.82 -42.76
C GLN A 49 18.44 43.45 -42.24
N ALA A 50 18.76 42.39 -42.98
CA ALA A 50 18.44 41.02 -42.60
C ALA A 50 19.20 40.59 -41.33
N SER A 51 20.51 40.86 -41.22
CA SER A 51 21.27 40.55 -40.00
C SER A 51 20.87 41.43 -38.81
N SER A 52 20.49 42.69 -39.03
CA SER A 52 20.14 43.63 -37.97
C SER A 52 18.97 43.13 -37.14
N TYR A 53 17.94 42.56 -37.77
CA TYR A 53 16.81 41.98 -37.04
C TYR A 53 17.21 40.80 -36.15
N ALA A 54 18.14 39.95 -36.60
CA ALA A 54 18.65 38.84 -35.80
C ALA A 54 19.48 39.36 -34.61
N VAL A 55 20.37 40.33 -34.84
CA VAL A 55 21.19 40.94 -33.78
C VAL A 55 20.32 41.70 -32.76
N GLN A 56 19.26 42.38 -33.20
CA GLN A 56 18.28 43.01 -32.31
C GLN A 56 17.64 41.99 -31.37
N SER A 57 17.23 40.82 -31.86
CA SER A 57 16.68 39.73 -31.03
C SER A 57 17.67 39.26 -29.97
N ARG A 58 18.95 39.13 -30.33
CA ARG A 58 20.01 38.74 -29.38
C ARG A 58 20.21 39.80 -28.30
N ILE A 59 20.23 41.08 -28.66
CA ILE A 59 20.36 42.17 -27.68
C ILE A 59 19.13 42.21 -26.75
N LEU A 60 17.92 42.01 -27.29
CA LEU A 60 16.70 41.98 -26.48
C LEU A 60 16.62 40.76 -25.56
N LYS A 61 17.12 39.60 -25.97
CA LYS A 61 17.30 38.46 -25.07
C LYS A 61 18.18 38.83 -23.88
N GLU A 62 19.33 39.44 -24.14
CA GLU A 62 20.28 39.81 -23.08
C GLU A 62 19.84 40.99 -22.20
N THR A 63 18.91 41.83 -22.69
CA THR A 63 18.44 43.02 -21.96
C THR A 63 17.08 42.86 -21.30
N GLU A 64 16.19 42.05 -21.88
CA GLU A 64 14.79 41.89 -21.47
C GLU A 64 14.41 40.44 -21.15
N ASN A 65 15.36 39.49 -21.18
CA ASN A 65 15.10 38.05 -20.99
C ASN A 65 14.08 37.47 -21.99
N LEU A 66 13.97 38.03 -23.20
CA LEU A 66 13.03 37.53 -24.22
C LEU A 66 13.57 36.28 -24.91
N ASN A 67 12.69 35.32 -25.21
CA ASN A 67 13.09 34.13 -25.97
C ASN A 67 13.46 34.49 -27.42
N GLU A 68 14.74 34.32 -27.75
CA GLU A 68 15.32 34.67 -29.05
C GLU A 68 14.73 33.87 -30.22
N ASP A 69 14.41 32.58 -30.02
CA ASP A 69 13.84 31.73 -31.07
C ASP A 69 12.37 32.12 -31.35
N TYR A 70 11.60 32.44 -30.30
CA TYR A 70 10.23 32.96 -30.43
C TYR A 70 10.21 34.33 -31.12
N LEU A 71 11.08 35.25 -30.67
CA LEU A 71 11.25 36.56 -31.30
C LEU A 71 11.55 36.35 -32.78
N ASN A 72 12.59 35.58 -33.11
CA ASN A 72 13.00 35.41 -34.49
C ASN A 72 11.88 34.81 -35.36
N GLN A 73 11.04 33.90 -34.85
CA GLN A 73 9.87 33.41 -35.58
C GLN A 73 8.79 34.48 -35.80
N LYS A 74 8.47 35.29 -34.79
CA LYS A 74 7.49 36.39 -34.91
C LYS A 74 7.98 37.47 -35.88
N ILE A 75 9.26 37.80 -35.79
CA ILE A 75 9.95 38.74 -36.68
C ILE A 75 9.96 38.19 -38.09
N GLY A 76 10.33 36.92 -38.23
CA GLY A 76 10.32 36.21 -39.49
C GLY A 76 8.96 36.28 -40.18
N LYS A 77 7.85 36.40 -39.46
CA LYS A 77 6.50 36.56 -40.01
C LYS A 77 6.07 38.00 -40.31
N LYS A 78 6.84 39.02 -39.93
CA LYS A 78 6.52 40.42 -40.27
C LYS A 78 6.61 40.64 -41.77
N SER A 79 5.65 41.39 -42.31
CA SER A 79 5.62 41.73 -43.72
C SER A 79 6.77 42.66 -44.09
N LEU A 80 7.55 42.31 -45.12
CA LEU A 80 8.59 43.18 -45.66
C LEU A 80 8.02 44.49 -46.17
N LEU A 81 6.79 44.48 -46.70
CA LEU A 81 6.10 45.68 -47.17
C LEU A 81 5.89 46.70 -46.04
N SER A 82 5.50 46.22 -44.85
CA SER A 82 5.27 47.07 -43.68
C SER A 82 6.56 47.67 -43.10
N GLU A 83 7.68 46.96 -43.24
CA GLU A 83 8.96 47.34 -42.64
C GLU A 83 9.84 48.15 -43.60
N PHE A 84 9.80 47.86 -44.90
CA PHE A 84 10.73 48.40 -45.89
C PHE A 84 10.10 49.10 -47.09
N ASN A 85 8.76 49.17 -47.19
CA ASN A 85 7.96 49.69 -48.32
C ASN A 85 7.95 48.82 -49.60
N SER A 86 7.14 49.20 -50.60
CA SER A 86 6.95 48.44 -51.85
C SER A 86 8.14 48.45 -52.79
N ASP A 87 9.04 49.44 -52.65
CA ASP A 87 10.19 49.65 -53.53
C ASP A 87 11.44 48.91 -53.02
N PHE A 88 11.33 48.22 -51.89
CA PHE A 88 12.39 47.36 -51.36
C PHE A 88 12.62 46.14 -52.24
N ILE A 89 13.84 46.00 -52.78
CA ILE A 89 14.23 44.92 -53.70
C ILE A 89 15.14 43.94 -52.96
N TRP A 90 14.66 42.71 -52.75
CA TRP A 90 15.35 41.69 -51.95
C TRP A 90 15.46 40.30 -52.61
N ARG A 91 14.84 40.09 -53.78
CA ARG A 91 14.98 38.86 -54.60
C ARG A 91 15.82 39.12 -55.86
N PRO A 92 16.53 38.10 -56.39
CA PRO A 92 17.44 38.25 -57.53
C PRO A 92 16.75 38.63 -58.85
N ASN A 93 15.49 38.24 -59.04
CA ASN A 93 14.67 38.66 -60.18
C ASN A 93 13.83 39.84 -59.69
N ASN A 94 14.15 41.07 -60.13
CA ASN A 94 13.51 42.35 -59.75
C ASN A 94 11.98 42.28 -59.65
N SER A 95 11.48 41.76 -58.54
CA SER A 95 10.06 41.65 -58.21
C SER A 95 9.82 42.56 -57.01
N LYS A 96 8.83 43.43 -57.13
CA LYS A 96 8.41 44.31 -56.03
C LYS A 96 8.00 43.46 -54.82
N THR A 97 8.28 43.98 -53.62
CA THR A 97 7.85 43.31 -52.39
C THR A 97 6.33 43.20 -52.35
N THR A 98 5.82 42.00 -52.12
CA THR A 98 4.38 41.71 -52.03
C THR A 98 3.93 41.62 -50.57
N SER A 99 2.61 41.66 -50.34
CA SER A 99 2.02 41.54 -49.00
C SER A 99 2.30 40.20 -48.33
N SER A 100 2.57 39.14 -49.10
CA SER A 100 2.92 37.80 -48.60
C SER A 100 4.40 37.63 -48.25
N ASP A 101 5.27 38.57 -48.61
CA ASP A 101 6.70 38.46 -48.38
C ASP A 101 7.09 38.88 -46.96
N THR A 102 7.93 38.07 -46.31
CA THR A 102 8.25 38.21 -44.88
C THR A 102 9.74 38.30 -44.58
N ILE A 103 10.11 38.75 -43.37
CA ILE A 103 11.52 38.80 -42.93
C ILE A 103 12.18 37.40 -42.93
N SER A 104 11.42 36.34 -42.70
CA SER A 104 11.89 34.95 -42.79
C SER A 104 12.34 34.63 -44.20
N ASP A 105 11.61 35.11 -45.21
CA ASP A 105 12.01 34.92 -46.59
C ASP A 105 13.30 35.69 -46.88
N LEU A 106 13.45 36.90 -46.33
CA LEU A 106 14.67 37.69 -46.41
C LEU A 106 15.88 36.95 -45.77
N TRP A 107 15.69 36.34 -44.60
CA TRP A 107 16.75 35.53 -43.95
C TRP A 107 17.09 34.28 -44.74
N LYS A 108 16.08 33.56 -45.22
CA LYS A 108 16.27 32.36 -46.05
C LYS A 108 17.07 32.71 -47.30
N THR A 109 16.77 33.85 -47.91
CA THR A 109 17.44 34.36 -49.10
C THR A 109 18.90 34.71 -48.86
N TYR A 110 19.25 35.37 -47.76
CA TYR A 110 20.59 35.92 -47.54
C TYR A 110 21.50 35.07 -46.65
N PHE A 111 20.93 34.22 -45.80
CA PHE A 111 21.65 33.44 -44.79
C PHE A 111 21.34 31.94 -44.83
N GLY A 112 20.40 31.50 -45.67
CA GLY A 112 20.06 30.08 -45.83
C GLY A 112 19.20 29.49 -44.70
N SER A 113 18.67 30.34 -43.81
CA SER A 113 17.85 29.94 -42.67
C SER A 113 16.59 30.80 -42.64
N SER A 114 15.42 30.18 -42.52
CA SER A 114 14.14 30.90 -42.45
C SER A 114 13.86 31.49 -41.06
N ASN A 115 14.48 30.94 -40.00
CA ASN A 115 14.04 31.21 -38.63
C ASN A 115 15.15 31.77 -37.72
N ASN A 116 16.44 31.61 -38.03
CA ASN A 116 17.53 32.19 -37.22
C ASN A 116 18.84 32.24 -38.01
N VAL A 117 19.45 33.42 -38.06
CA VAL A 117 20.69 33.72 -38.79
C VAL A 117 21.92 33.75 -37.88
N LEU A 118 21.73 33.92 -36.57
CA LEU A 118 22.82 33.98 -35.60
C LEU A 118 23.33 32.59 -35.24
N ASN A 119 24.66 32.45 -35.15
CA ASN A 119 25.25 31.27 -34.52
C ASN A 119 24.88 31.27 -33.03
N LYS A 120 24.36 30.14 -32.51
CA LYS A 120 23.95 29.99 -31.12
C LYS A 120 25.08 30.26 -30.12
N ASP A 121 26.33 30.02 -30.51
CA ASP A 121 27.52 30.25 -29.68
C ASP A 121 28.04 31.70 -29.74
N LEU A 122 27.47 32.55 -30.59
CA LEU A 122 27.94 33.92 -30.78
C LEU A 122 27.48 34.85 -29.64
N GLN A 123 28.39 35.22 -28.74
CA GLN A 123 28.10 36.11 -27.61
C GLN A 123 28.30 37.60 -27.96
N ILE A 124 27.60 38.48 -27.24
CA ILE A 124 27.88 39.92 -27.30
C ILE A 124 29.20 40.17 -26.57
N GLN A 125 30.12 40.86 -27.23
CA GLN A 125 31.46 41.13 -26.71
C GLN A 125 31.61 42.61 -26.37
N TYR A 126 32.60 42.95 -25.55
CA TYR A 126 33.08 44.32 -25.39
C TYR A 126 34.60 44.35 -25.54
N LYS A 127 35.14 45.52 -25.91
CA LYS A 127 36.58 45.71 -26.06
C LYS A 127 37.17 46.23 -24.75
N ASN A 128 38.18 45.54 -24.22
CA ASN A 128 38.92 45.93 -23.02
C ASN A 128 40.41 45.70 -23.26
N ASN A 129 41.26 46.74 -23.13
CA ASN A 129 42.70 46.66 -23.38
C ASN A 129 43.07 45.98 -24.72
N ASN A 130 42.36 46.33 -25.81
CA ASN A 130 42.51 45.72 -27.15
C ASN A 130 42.16 44.23 -27.28
N GLU A 131 41.69 43.57 -26.22
CA GLU A 131 41.14 42.22 -26.27
C GLU A 131 39.60 42.25 -26.25
N TYR A 132 38.99 41.26 -26.92
CA TYR A 132 37.55 41.08 -26.92
C TYR A 132 37.16 40.14 -25.78
N LYS A 133 36.35 40.62 -24.84
CA LYS A 133 35.82 39.82 -23.74
C LYS A 133 34.32 39.61 -23.93
N ASN A 134 33.87 38.38 -23.67
CA ASN A 134 32.45 38.06 -23.71
C ASN A 134 31.73 38.72 -22.52
N ILE A 135 30.52 39.22 -22.76
CA ILE A 135 29.62 39.69 -21.71
C ILE A 135 28.84 38.48 -21.20
N GLU A 136 28.77 38.29 -19.87
CA GLU A 136 27.96 37.21 -19.29
C GLU A 136 26.49 37.34 -19.72
N SER A 137 25.93 36.26 -20.27
CA SER A 137 24.54 36.23 -20.73
C SER A 137 23.55 36.28 -19.56
N SER A 138 22.38 36.85 -19.82
CA SER A 138 21.22 36.89 -18.95
C SER A 138 20.84 35.51 -18.36
N LYS A 139 20.27 35.53 -17.14
CA LYS A 139 20.03 34.32 -16.32
C LYS A 139 18.71 33.58 -16.63
N GLY A 140 17.94 33.94 -17.66
CA GLY A 140 16.69 33.24 -18.01
C GLY A 140 15.93 33.79 -19.23
N GLU A 141 14.90 33.07 -19.68
CA GLU A 141 13.96 33.48 -20.75
C GLU A 141 12.52 33.55 -20.17
N ILE A 142 11.70 34.51 -20.59
CA ILE A 142 10.31 34.70 -20.11
C ILE A 142 9.43 33.51 -20.52
N THR A 143 9.47 33.08 -21.79
CA THR A 143 8.95 31.77 -22.20
C THR A 143 10.08 30.74 -22.14
N PRO A 144 10.05 29.76 -21.21
CA PRO A 144 11.07 28.73 -21.14
C PRO A 144 11.09 27.90 -22.44
N LYS A 145 12.28 27.63 -22.98
CA LYS A 145 12.47 26.67 -24.10
C LYS A 145 11.79 25.33 -23.89
N ASN A 146 11.57 24.97 -22.63
CA ASN A 146 10.99 23.70 -22.25
C ASN A 146 9.48 23.63 -22.51
N ILE A 147 8.73 24.73 -22.66
CA ILE A 147 7.28 24.66 -22.92
C ILE A 147 6.98 24.14 -24.32
N ASP A 148 7.66 24.66 -25.36
CA ASP A 148 7.52 24.15 -26.73
C ASP A 148 8.02 22.69 -26.84
N PHE A 149 9.07 22.34 -26.09
CA PHE A 149 9.55 20.97 -25.98
C PHE A 149 8.54 20.04 -25.31
N LEU A 150 7.92 20.46 -24.20
CA LEU A 150 6.89 19.70 -23.47
C LEU A 150 5.61 19.56 -24.30
N LEU A 151 5.20 20.60 -25.05
CA LEU A 151 4.10 20.53 -26.02
C LEU A 151 4.42 19.56 -27.17
N SER A 152 5.64 19.59 -27.69
CA SER A 152 6.08 18.64 -28.72
C SER A 152 6.12 17.20 -28.20
N ILE A 153 6.58 16.98 -26.96
CA ILE A 153 6.54 15.68 -26.30
C ILE A 153 5.11 15.22 -26.10
N SER A 154 4.23 16.07 -25.59
CA SER A 154 2.85 15.71 -25.31
C SER A 154 2.06 15.37 -26.58
N LYS A 155 2.19 16.17 -27.64
CA LYS A 155 1.62 15.85 -28.96
C LYS A 155 2.22 14.59 -29.60
N SER A 156 3.49 14.31 -29.34
CA SER A 156 4.13 13.05 -29.79
C SER A 156 3.63 11.86 -28.98
N ALA A 157 3.41 12.03 -27.67
CA ALA A 157 2.80 11.03 -26.80
C ALA A 157 1.36 10.73 -27.24
N GLU A 158 0.57 11.73 -27.59
CA GLU A 158 -0.78 11.57 -28.15
C GLU A 158 -0.77 10.75 -29.45
N LYS A 159 0.14 11.07 -30.39
CA LYS A 159 0.34 10.28 -31.62
C LYS A 159 0.81 8.84 -31.35
N PHE A 160 1.63 8.65 -30.32
CA PHE A 160 2.08 7.33 -29.90
C PHE A 160 0.94 6.50 -29.28
N LEU A 161 0.11 7.08 -28.41
CA LEU A 161 -1.09 6.41 -27.89
C LEU A 161 -2.01 5.99 -29.03
N ASN A 162 -2.05 6.77 -30.11
CA ASN A 162 -2.80 6.41 -31.30
C ASN A 162 -2.25 5.20 -32.07
N GLY A 163 -1.00 4.77 -31.83
CA GLY A 163 -0.34 3.68 -32.56
C GLY A 163 0.48 2.68 -31.74
N PHE A 164 0.34 2.56 -30.41
CA PHE A 164 1.14 1.58 -29.64
C PHE A 164 0.89 0.15 -30.16
N ALA A 165 1.95 -0.55 -30.59
CA ALA A 165 1.92 -1.93 -31.07
C ALA A 165 3.27 -2.61 -30.77
N PRO A 166 3.34 -3.96 -30.73
CA PRO A 166 4.59 -4.66 -30.40
C PRO A 166 5.76 -4.29 -31.32
N SER A 167 5.51 -4.07 -32.61
CA SER A 167 6.50 -3.60 -33.59
C SER A 167 7.04 -2.20 -33.27
N LEU A 168 6.16 -1.30 -32.85
CA LEU A 168 6.48 0.10 -32.49
C LEU A 168 7.22 0.19 -31.15
N ALA A 169 6.86 -0.65 -30.17
CA ALA A 169 7.63 -0.80 -28.94
C ALA A 169 9.04 -1.36 -29.21
N SER A 170 9.17 -2.29 -30.15
CA SER A 170 10.49 -2.81 -30.56
C SER A 170 11.37 -1.70 -31.16
N LEU A 171 10.82 -0.86 -32.03
CA LEU A 171 11.55 0.25 -32.65
C LEU A 171 11.96 1.33 -31.63
N GLY A 172 11.09 1.66 -30.68
CA GLY A 172 11.39 2.61 -29.61
C GLY A 172 12.54 2.15 -28.71
N LEU A 173 12.57 0.87 -28.34
CA LEU A 173 13.68 0.28 -27.58
C LEU A 173 14.99 0.27 -28.38
N SER A 174 14.92 -0.03 -29.67
CA SER A 174 16.08 -0.01 -30.56
C SER A 174 16.69 1.39 -30.70
N PHE A 175 15.84 2.42 -30.81
CA PHE A 175 16.28 3.80 -30.81
C PHE A 175 16.86 4.21 -29.45
N LEU A 176 16.22 3.84 -28.33
CA LEU A 176 16.76 4.07 -26.99
C LEU A 176 18.17 3.49 -26.87
N GLN A 177 18.34 2.23 -27.26
CA GLN A 177 19.64 1.56 -27.23
C GLN A 177 20.66 2.35 -28.06
N ASN A 178 20.35 2.67 -29.31
CA ASN A 178 21.26 3.38 -30.20
C ASN A 178 21.60 4.82 -29.74
N LYS A 179 20.64 5.56 -29.16
CA LYS A 179 20.89 6.94 -28.73
C LYS A 179 21.51 7.05 -27.35
N VAL A 180 21.06 6.22 -26.41
CA VAL A 180 21.48 6.32 -25.01
C VAL A 180 22.82 5.63 -24.78
N LEU A 181 23.11 4.53 -25.50
CA LEU A 181 24.34 3.75 -25.30
C LEU A 181 25.53 4.29 -26.11
N ASN A 182 25.28 5.06 -27.18
CA ASN A 182 26.34 5.76 -27.93
C ASN A 182 27.01 6.89 -27.10
N ASP A 183 26.31 7.49 -26.14
CA ASP A 183 26.81 8.55 -25.26
C ASP A 183 27.21 8.04 -23.85
N ARG A 184 27.54 6.75 -23.70
CA ARG A 184 27.76 6.11 -22.38
C ARG A 184 28.85 6.74 -21.50
N ASN A 185 29.79 7.45 -22.14
CA ASN A 185 30.91 8.10 -21.47
C ASN A 185 30.55 9.53 -20.97
N ASP A 186 29.35 10.04 -21.29
CA ASP A 186 28.87 11.31 -20.74
C ASP A 186 28.67 11.16 -19.22
N PRO A 187 29.29 12.03 -18.39
CA PRO A 187 29.04 12.06 -16.94
C PRO A 187 27.56 12.14 -16.56
N LYS A 188 26.72 12.77 -17.40
CA LYS A 188 25.26 12.83 -17.21
C LYS A 188 24.61 11.46 -17.38
N PHE A 189 25.09 10.62 -18.30
CA PHE A 189 24.60 9.25 -18.49
C PHE A 189 24.76 8.41 -17.22
N GLN A 190 25.91 8.52 -16.55
CA GLN A 190 26.15 7.83 -15.27
C GLN A 190 25.16 8.25 -14.18
N SER A 191 24.79 9.53 -14.11
CA SER A 191 23.76 10.00 -13.18
C SER A 191 22.37 9.41 -13.48
N TYR A 192 21.98 9.29 -14.75
CA TYR A 192 20.69 8.70 -15.13
C TYR A 192 20.66 7.20 -14.86
N LYS A 193 21.73 6.50 -15.21
CA LYS A 193 21.98 5.08 -14.95
C LYS A 193 21.87 4.74 -13.46
N ASN A 194 22.53 5.53 -12.61
CA ASN A 194 22.45 5.34 -11.15
C ASN A 194 21.04 5.57 -10.60
N GLY A 195 20.26 6.51 -11.17
CA GLY A 195 18.85 6.69 -10.82
C GLY A 195 18.00 5.48 -11.19
N LEU A 196 18.24 4.92 -12.37
CA LEU A 196 17.60 3.71 -12.92
C LEU A 196 17.81 2.49 -12.01
N ASN A 197 19.07 2.25 -11.65
CA ASN A 197 19.47 1.12 -10.81
C ASN A 197 18.86 1.22 -9.40
N LYS A 198 18.91 2.41 -8.79
CA LYS A 198 18.28 2.66 -7.49
C LYS A 198 16.76 2.46 -7.55
N PHE A 199 16.10 2.86 -8.63
CA PHE A 199 14.68 2.59 -8.79
C PHE A 199 14.38 1.09 -8.86
N ALA A 200 15.11 0.39 -9.71
CA ALA A 200 15.00 -1.06 -9.83
C ALA A 200 15.23 -1.75 -8.49
N ASP A 201 16.18 -1.27 -7.67
CA ASP A 201 16.40 -1.77 -6.31
C ASP A 201 15.22 -1.53 -5.36
N VAL A 202 14.47 -0.44 -5.50
CA VAL A 202 13.25 -0.23 -4.68
C VAL A 202 12.19 -1.25 -5.04
N ILE A 203 11.94 -1.44 -6.33
CA ILE A 203 10.95 -2.41 -6.79
C ILE A 203 11.38 -3.83 -6.37
N GLU A 204 12.67 -4.15 -6.50
CA GLU A 204 13.23 -5.43 -6.07
C GLU A 204 13.05 -5.66 -4.55
N ASN A 205 13.48 -4.70 -3.73
CA ASN A 205 13.43 -4.83 -2.27
C ASN A 205 12.01 -4.79 -1.68
N ASN A 206 11.01 -4.36 -2.46
CA ASN A 206 9.61 -4.29 -2.05
C ASN A 206 8.70 -5.11 -2.98
N ARG A 207 9.26 -6.08 -3.70
CA ARG A 207 8.57 -6.89 -4.72
C ARG A 207 7.27 -7.50 -4.19
N ASP A 208 7.31 -8.12 -3.01
CA ASP A 208 6.14 -8.80 -2.44
C ASP A 208 5.04 -7.81 -2.05
N LEU A 209 5.41 -6.63 -1.53
CA LEU A 209 4.47 -5.55 -1.21
C LEU A 209 3.81 -5.01 -2.48
N PHE A 210 4.60 -4.69 -3.51
CA PHE A 210 4.05 -4.17 -4.77
C PHE A 210 3.22 -5.23 -5.51
N SER A 211 3.58 -6.50 -5.41
CA SER A 211 2.80 -7.60 -5.99
C SER A 211 1.45 -7.74 -5.28
N TYR A 212 1.45 -7.66 -3.94
CA TYR A 212 0.24 -7.67 -3.13
C TYR A 212 -0.64 -6.44 -3.44
N LEU A 213 -0.06 -5.24 -3.47
CA LEU A 213 -0.76 -4.01 -3.87
C LEU A 213 -1.29 -4.10 -5.30
N GLY A 214 -0.54 -4.72 -6.21
CA GLY A 214 -0.99 -4.99 -7.58
C GLY A 214 -2.26 -5.82 -7.61
N LYS A 215 -2.32 -6.91 -6.82
CA LYS A 215 -3.52 -7.75 -6.67
C LYS A 215 -4.70 -7.00 -6.04
N LEU A 216 -4.44 -6.19 -5.02
CA LEU A 216 -5.45 -5.33 -4.38
C LEU A 216 -5.96 -4.25 -5.35
N LEU A 217 -5.11 -3.72 -6.22
CA LEU A 217 -5.49 -2.74 -7.23
C LEU A 217 -5.97 -3.37 -8.54
N THR A 218 -6.25 -4.67 -8.57
CA THR A 218 -6.96 -5.35 -9.67
C THR A 218 -8.33 -5.81 -9.20
N PRO A 219 -9.30 -4.88 -9.02
CA PRO A 219 -10.66 -5.25 -8.65
C PRO A 219 -11.28 -6.17 -9.71
N LYS A 220 -12.27 -6.95 -9.31
CA LYS A 220 -13.00 -7.80 -10.26
C LYS A 220 -13.76 -6.90 -11.25
N PRO A 221 -13.75 -7.19 -12.57
CA PRO A 221 -14.58 -6.48 -13.53
C PRO A 221 -16.05 -6.60 -13.13
N LEU A 222 -16.74 -5.46 -13.07
CA LEU A 222 -18.18 -5.39 -12.86
C LEU A 222 -18.90 -5.49 -14.21
N GLU A 223 -20.11 -6.03 -14.19
CA GLU A 223 -20.97 -6.01 -15.37
C GLU A 223 -21.44 -4.57 -15.67
N LYS A 224 -21.69 -4.26 -16.95
CA LYS A 224 -22.06 -2.90 -17.37
C LYS A 224 -23.35 -2.39 -16.70
N ASP A 225 -24.26 -3.27 -16.35
CA ASP A 225 -25.52 -2.89 -15.68
C ASP A 225 -25.48 -3.19 -14.18
N TYR A 226 -24.28 -3.38 -13.61
CA TYR A 226 -24.14 -3.84 -12.23
C TYR A 226 -24.78 -2.90 -11.20
N TYR A 227 -24.73 -1.59 -11.43
CA TYR A 227 -25.36 -0.58 -10.57
C TYR A 227 -26.66 0.00 -11.13
N LYS A 228 -27.21 -0.61 -12.19
CA LYS A 228 -28.41 -0.11 -12.83
C LYS A 228 -29.57 -0.08 -11.83
N ASP A 229 -30.24 1.08 -11.76
CA ASP A 229 -31.42 1.34 -10.92
C ASP A 229 -31.18 1.12 -9.41
N LEU A 230 -29.92 1.13 -8.95
CA LEU A 230 -29.56 1.04 -7.54
C LEU A 230 -29.28 2.41 -6.96
N THR A 231 -29.68 2.63 -5.71
CA THR A 231 -29.19 3.73 -4.89
C THR A 231 -27.72 3.52 -4.49
N VAL A 232 -27.03 4.58 -4.07
CA VAL A 232 -25.66 4.50 -3.53
C VAL A 232 -25.57 3.52 -2.36
N GLN A 233 -26.57 3.49 -1.48
CA GLN A 233 -26.65 2.52 -0.38
C GLN A 233 -26.71 1.08 -0.90
N GLN A 234 -27.63 0.81 -1.84
CA GLN A 234 -27.80 -0.52 -2.42
C GLN A 234 -26.55 -0.96 -3.20
N ALA A 235 -25.86 -0.04 -3.87
CA ALA A 235 -24.60 -0.32 -4.54
C ALA A 235 -23.49 -0.74 -3.56
N LEU A 236 -23.38 -0.07 -2.41
CA LEU A 236 -22.44 -0.43 -1.36
C LEU A 236 -22.77 -1.80 -0.74
N ILE A 237 -24.05 -2.08 -0.45
CA ILE A 237 -24.52 -3.38 0.05
C ILE A 237 -24.21 -4.48 -0.98
N LYS A 238 -24.52 -4.26 -2.26
CA LYS A 238 -24.24 -5.22 -3.32
C LYS A 238 -22.74 -5.53 -3.45
N ASN A 239 -21.87 -4.51 -3.28
CA ASN A 239 -20.41 -4.70 -3.24
C ASN A 239 -19.96 -5.50 -2.01
N ILE A 240 -20.52 -5.23 -0.82
CA ILE A 240 -20.28 -6.04 0.39
C ILE A 240 -20.72 -7.48 0.17
N ASN A 241 -21.87 -7.69 -0.47
CA ASN A 241 -22.41 -9.02 -0.71
C ASN A 241 -21.60 -9.85 -1.71
N GLN A 242 -20.76 -9.24 -2.54
CA GLN A 242 -19.75 -9.96 -3.32
C GLN A 242 -18.67 -10.58 -2.42
N ILE A 243 -18.29 -9.89 -1.34
CA ILE A 243 -17.39 -10.41 -0.32
C ILE A 243 -18.09 -11.58 0.39
N ALA A 244 -19.35 -11.39 0.82
CA ALA A 244 -20.15 -12.45 1.44
C ALA A 244 -20.28 -13.69 0.54
N SER A 245 -20.55 -13.49 -0.76
CA SER A 245 -20.63 -14.54 -1.77
C SER A 245 -19.34 -15.33 -1.88
N ALA A 246 -18.19 -14.63 -1.89
CA ALA A 246 -16.87 -15.26 -1.94
C ALA A 246 -16.55 -16.02 -0.64
N ILE A 247 -16.94 -15.49 0.53
CA ILE A 247 -16.77 -16.17 1.82
C ILE A 247 -17.58 -17.46 1.85
N ALA A 248 -18.85 -17.39 1.49
CA ALA A 248 -19.81 -18.49 1.63
C ALA A 248 -19.83 -19.46 0.45
N ASP A 249 -19.11 -19.20 -0.65
CA ASP A 249 -19.30 -19.90 -1.93
C ASP A 249 -20.77 -19.89 -2.40
N ASN A 250 -21.49 -18.80 -2.15
CA ASN A 250 -22.90 -18.65 -2.53
C ASN A 250 -23.08 -17.50 -3.51
N LYS A 251 -23.24 -17.81 -4.79
CA LYS A 251 -23.40 -16.81 -5.87
C LYS A 251 -24.69 -16.00 -5.77
N GLU A 252 -25.71 -16.47 -5.06
CA GLU A 252 -26.96 -15.72 -4.90
C GLU A 252 -26.78 -14.49 -4.01
N PHE A 253 -25.91 -14.56 -3.00
CA PHE A 253 -25.58 -13.38 -2.16
C PHE A 253 -25.12 -12.20 -3.01
N ALA A 254 -24.32 -12.46 -4.05
CA ALA A 254 -23.79 -11.43 -4.94
C ALA A 254 -24.85 -10.64 -5.73
N LYS A 255 -26.11 -11.12 -5.80
CA LYS A 255 -27.24 -10.44 -6.46
C LYS A 255 -28.04 -9.56 -5.50
N GLU A 256 -27.96 -9.81 -4.19
CA GLU A 256 -28.68 -9.06 -3.16
C GLU A 256 -28.17 -7.63 -3.05
N SER A 257 -29.08 -6.67 -2.94
CA SER A 257 -28.75 -5.24 -2.85
C SER A 257 -29.42 -4.50 -1.70
N GLU A 258 -30.42 -5.12 -1.05
CA GLU A 258 -31.15 -4.51 0.07
C GLU A 258 -30.67 -5.04 1.43
N VAL A 259 -30.28 -6.31 1.49
CA VAL A 259 -29.89 -6.99 2.72
C VAL A 259 -28.42 -7.36 2.68
N ASP A 260 -27.69 -7.01 3.73
CA ASP A 260 -26.30 -7.41 3.92
C ASP A 260 -26.19 -8.87 4.35
N LYS A 261 -25.34 -9.63 3.63
CA LYS A 261 -25.14 -11.06 3.76
C LYS A 261 -23.83 -11.46 4.42
N ILE A 262 -23.00 -10.51 4.88
CA ILE A 262 -21.75 -10.82 5.60
C ILE A 262 -22.01 -11.69 6.84
N PRO A 263 -22.96 -11.38 7.73
CA PRO A 263 -23.21 -12.21 8.91
C PRO A 263 -23.55 -13.66 8.54
N GLU A 264 -24.41 -13.86 7.54
CA GLU A 264 -24.80 -15.18 7.03
C GLU A 264 -23.62 -15.95 6.42
N ALA A 265 -22.74 -15.24 5.70
CA ALA A 265 -21.55 -15.84 5.12
C ALA A 265 -20.53 -16.30 6.17
N LEU A 266 -20.32 -15.50 7.21
CA LEU A 266 -19.43 -15.83 8.31
C LEU A 266 -19.97 -17.00 9.15
N ASP A 267 -21.29 -17.10 9.30
CA ASP A 267 -21.94 -18.25 9.95
C ASP A 267 -21.63 -19.57 9.21
N LYS A 268 -21.65 -19.55 7.88
CA LYS A 268 -21.26 -20.71 7.07
C LYS A 268 -19.80 -21.10 7.28
N VAL A 269 -18.89 -20.13 7.39
CA VAL A 269 -17.46 -20.42 7.67
C VAL A 269 -17.26 -21.09 9.03
N LEU A 270 -17.99 -20.65 10.06
CA LEU A 270 -17.91 -21.31 11.37
C LEU A 270 -18.39 -22.76 11.30
N ALA A 271 -19.48 -23.02 10.56
CA ALA A 271 -19.99 -24.37 10.35
C ALA A 271 -18.99 -25.24 9.56
N ASP A 272 -18.41 -24.71 8.48
CA ASP A 272 -17.38 -25.41 7.69
C ASP A 272 -16.12 -25.76 8.51
N LEU A 273 -15.79 -24.92 9.49
CA LEU A 273 -14.69 -25.16 10.44
C LEU A 273 -15.07 -26.11 11.59
N GLY A 274 -16.34 -26.56 11.67
CA GLY A 274 -16.86 -27.37 12.76
C GLY A 274 -16.88 -26.63 14.11
N LEU A 275 -16.86 -25.30 14.10
CA LEU A 275 -16.83 -24.46 15.30
C LEU A 275 -18.23 -24.11 15.81
N ASP A 276 -19.26 -24.37 15.01
CA ASP A 276 -20.67 -24.41 15.44
C ASP A 276 -20.96 -25.58 16.41
N SER A 277 -20.08 -26.57 16.43
CA SER A 277 -20.21 -27.78 17.24
C SER A 277 -20.30 -27.52 18.74
N LEU A 278 -19.82 -26.39 19.29
CA LEU A 278 -20.02 -26.05 20.71
C LEU A 278 -21.50 -25.96 21.08
N GLY A 279 -22.33 -25.36 20.21
CA GLY A 279 -23.78 -25.32 20.39
C GLY A 279 -24.38 -26.72 20.33
N ASN A 280 -23.98 -27.51 19.34
CA ASN A 280 -24.45 -28.90 19.17
C ASN A 280 -24.01 -29.80 20.34
N ILE A 281 -22.81 -29.61 20.88
CA ILE A 281 -22.26 -30.33 22.03
C ILE A 281 -23.06 -30.00 23.29
N ILE A 282 -23.44 -28.73 23.48
CA ILE A 282 -24.29 -28.29 24.60
C ILE A 282 -25.73 -28.82 24.44
N ILE A 283 -26.28 -28.85 23.22
CA ILE A 283 -27.59 -29.43 22.92
C ILE A 283 -27.58 -30.96 23.10
N GLU A 284 -26.51 -31.64 22.68
CA GLU A 284 -26.28 -33.07 22.94
C GLU A 284 -26.19 -33.32 24.46
N LEU A 285 -25.48 -32.49 25.22
CA LEU A 285 -25.44 -32.54 26.68
C LEU A 285 -26.85 -32.44 27.31
N ILE A 286 -27.69 -31.53 26.81
CA ILE A 286 -29.06 -31.34 27.29
C ILE A 286 -29.95 -32.54 26.94
N SER A 287 -29.80 -33.10 25.73
CA SER A 287 -30.65 -34.19 25.21
C SER A 287 -30.24 -35.58 25.68
N THR A 288 -29.03 -35.77 26.22
CA THR A 288 -28.47 -37.11 26.50
C THR A 288 -28.92 -37.75 27.82
N GLN A 289 -29.83 -37.13 28.58
CA GLN A 289 -30.46 -37.68 29.80
C GLN A 289 -29.50 -38.50 30.70
N GLY A 290 -28.25 -38.06 30.83
CA GLY A 290 -27.28 -38.63 31.78
C GLY A 290 -26.55 -39.93 31.36
N ASN A 291 -26.38 -40.25 30.07
CA ASN A 291 -25.51 -41.37 29.66
C ASN A 291 -24.01 -40.97 29.66
N ILE A 292 -23.18 -41.69 30.43
CA ILE A 292 -21.75 -41.39 30.67
C ILE A 292 -20.90 -41.55 29.39
N GLU A 293 -21.23 -42.50 28.51
CA GLU A 293 -20.51 -42.65 27.23
C GLU A 293 -20.67 -41.42 26.32
N ASN A 294 -21.81 -40.73 26.41
CA ASN A 294 -22.07 -39.52 25.64
C ASN A 294 -21.32 -38.31 26.22
N LEU A 295 -21.12 -38.25 27.55
CA LEU A 295 -20.29 -37.24 28.21
C LEU A 295 -18.81 -37.33 27.77
N ASN A 296 -18.26 -38.54 27.66
CA ASN A 296 -16.89 -38.72 27.17
C ASN A 296 -16.72 -38.26 25.71
N LYS A 297 -17.70 -38.54 24.85
CA LYS A 297 -17.71 -38.04 23.46
C LYS A 297 -17.78 -36.51 23.41
N VAL A 298 -18.58 -35.90 24.29
CA VAL A 298 -18.68 -34.44 24.47
C VAL A 298 -17.35 -33.83 24.88
N PHE A 299 -16.65 -34.41 25.86
CA PHE A 299 -15.34 -33.91 26.31
C PHE A 299 -14.24 -34.08 25.25
N GLU A 300 -14.24 -35.17 24.49
CA GLU A 300 -13.31 -35.32 23.36
C GLU A 300 -13.61 -34.31 22.25
N LYS A 301 -14.89 -34.06 21.90
CA LYS A 301 -15.26 -32.99 20.95
C LYS A 301 -14.80 -31.60 21.44
N LEU A 302 -14.98 -31.29 22.73
CA LEU A 302 -14.48 -30.04 23.33
C LEU A 302 -12.96 -29.93 23.26
N LYS A 303 -12.24 -31.02 23.50
CA LYS A 303 -10.77 -31.07 23.43
C LYS A 303 -10.26 -30.90 21.99
N GLU A 304 -10.94 -31.50 21.02
CA GLU A 304 -10.61 -31.36 19.59
C GLU A 304 -10.76 -29.91 19.11
N LEU A 305 -11.76 -29.18 19.61
CA LEU A 305 -11.99 -27.77 19.24
C LEU A 305 -10.81 -26.85 19.58
N PHE A 306 -10.13 -27.10 20.70
CA PHE A 306 -8.98 -26.31 21.13
C PHE A 306 -7.63 -26.97 20.81
N SER A 307 -7.62 -27.97 19.93
CA SER A 307 -6.39 -28.63 19.50
C SER A 307 -5.51 -27.70 18.65
N ILE A 308 -4.19 -27.95 18.64
CA ILE A 308 -3.23 -27.23 17.79
C ILE A 308 -3.62 -27.38 16.30
N GLU A 309 -4.17 -28.54 15.93
CA GLU A 309 -4.61 -28.80 14.55
C GLU A 309 -5.82 -27.92 14.17
N SER A 310 -6.79 -27.74 15.06
CA SER A 310 -7.94 -26.84 14.87
C SER A 310 -7.49 -25.37 14.73
N ILE A 311 -6.55 -24.92 15.57
CA ILE A 311 -5.96 -23.57 15.45
C ILE A 311 -5.26 -23.39 14.10
N LYS A 312 -4.54 -24.41 13.63
CA LYS A 312 -3.89 -24.40 12.32
C LYS A 312 -4.93 -24.35 11.19
N LYS A 313 -6.01 -25.14 11.26
CA LYS A 313 -7.12 -25.11 10.29
C LYS A 313 -7.76 -23.74 10.20
N ILE A 314 -8.02 -23.07 11.34
CA ILE A 314 -8.56 -21.71 11.39
C ILE A 314 -7.61 -20.73 10.68
N LYS A 315 -6.31 -20.80 10.99
CA LYS A 315 -5.30 -19.94 10.37
C LYS A 315 -5.23 -20.14 8.86
N ASP A 316 -5.16 -21.39 8.41
CA ASP A 316 -5.04 -21.72 6.99
C ASP A 316 -6.31 -21.29 6.23
N LYS A 317 -7.51 -21.50 6.81
CA LYS A 317 -8.78 -21.04 6.24
C LYS A 317 -8.88 -19.51 6.20
N ALA A 318 -8.40 -18.81 7.22
CA ALA A 318 -8.39 -17.35 7.23
C ALA A 318 -7.50 -16.78 6.09
N ILE A 319 -6.34 -17.40 5.83
CA ILE A 319 -5.45 -17.01 4.73
C ILE A 319 -6.12 -17.30 3.37
N GLU A 320 -6.73 -18.48 3.23
CA GLU A 320 -7.48 -18.86 2.03
C GLU A 320 -8.60 -17.83 1.73
N LEU A 321 -9.44 -17.54 2.72
CA LEU A 321 -10.53 -16.58 2.61
C LEU A 321 -10.03 -15.18 2.27
N LEU A 322 -8.97 -14.71 2.94
CA LEU A 322 -8.40 -13.38 2.68
C LEU A 322 -7.94 -13.24 1.21
N ASN A 323 -7.28 -14.26 0.67
CA ASN A 323 -6.87 -14.27 -0.73
C ASN A 323 -8.07 -14.29 -1.69
N LYS A 324 -9.13 -15.02 -1.34
CA LYS A 324 -10.34 -15.18 -2.13
C LYS A 324 -11.19 -13.91 -2.18
N ILE A 325 -11.31 -13.20 -1.04
CA ILE A 325 -12.11 -11.97 -0.94
C ILE A 325 -11.39 -10.73 -1.45
N MET A 326 -10.04 -10.76 -1.57
CA MET A 326 -9.22 -9.58 -1.87
C MET A 326 -9.72 -8.74 -3.06
N PRO A 327 -10.08 -9.32 -4.22
CA PRO A 327 -10.54 -8.52 -5.37
C PRO A 327 -11.89 -7.82 -5.10
N TYR A 328 -12.75 -8.44 -4.30
CA TYR A 328 -14.07 -7.92 -3.93
C TYR A 328 -13.97 -6.85 -2.84
N LEU A 329 -13.10 -7.07 -1.84
CA LEU A 329 -12.77 -6.08 -0.82
C LEU A 329 -12.24 -4.79 -1.47
N SER A 330 -11.42 -4.93 -2.50
CA SER A 330 -10.87 -3.79 -3.24
C SER A 330 -11.94 -2.99 -3.97
N THR A 331 -12.94 -3.67 -4.54
CA THR A 331 -14.10 -3.05 -5.20
C THR A 331 -14.94 -2.27 -4.19
N TYR A 332 -15.22 -2.88 -3.04
CA TYR A 332 -15.93 -2.24 -1.94
C TYR A 332 -15.19 -1.00 -1.41
N LEU A 333 -13.91 -1.13 -1.05
CA LEU A 333 -13.08 -0.01 -0.56
C LEU A 333 -13.01 1.12 -1.57
N TYR A 334 -12.90 0.79 -2.87
CA TYR A 334 -12.91 1.81 -3.91
C TYR A 334 -14.23 2.59 -3.94
N SER A 335 -15.37 1.89 -3.97
CA SER A 335 -16.69 2.54 -3.97
C SER A 335 -16.90 3.41 -2.73
N GLU A 336 -16.48 2.93 -1.56
CA GLU A 336 -16.60 3.66 -0.29
C GLU A 336 -15.72 4.91 -0.25
N LEU A 337 -14.48 4.83 -0.75
CA LEU A 337 -13.61 5.99 -0.92
C LEU A 337 -14.18 6.99 -1.92
N PHE A 338 -14.68 6.53 -3.07
CA PHE A 338 -15.26 7.39 -4.11
C PHE A 338 -16.44 8.18 -3.56
N PHE A 339 -17.43 7.50 -2.95
CA PHE A 339 -18.62 8.19 -2.41
C PHE A 339 -18.27 9.10 -1.24
N GLY A 340 -17.32 8.71 -0.39
CA GLY A 340 -16.82 9.57 0.69
C GLY A 340 -16.17 10.85 0.18
N LEU A 341 -15.34 10.77 -0.87
CA LEU A 341 -14.72 11.94 -1.50
C LEU A 341 -15.73 12.78 -2.30
N TYR A 342 -16.70 12.13 -2.94
CA TYR A 342 -17.82 12.80 -3.61
C TYR A 342 -18.65 13.62 -2.61
N TYR A 343 -18.99 13.06 -1.45
CA TYR A 343 -19.70 13.77 -0.38
C TYR A 343 -18.91 14.97 0.19
N VAL A 344 -17.59 14.91 0.19
CA VAL A 344 -16.72 16.03 0.62
C VAL A 344 -16.65 17.13 -0.43
N THR A 345 -16.64 16.75 -1.71
CA THR A 345 -16.58 17.71 -2.82
C THR A 345 -17.89 18.46 -2.99
N HIS A 346 -19.02 17.77 -2.80
CA HIS A 346 -20.39 18.29 -2.95
C HIS A 346 -20.98 18.66 -1.58
N GLU A 347 -20.73 19.91 -1.16
CA GLU A 347 -21.14 20.43 0.15
C GLU A 347 -22.66 20.68 0.28
N GLU A 348 -23.39 20.65 -0.84
CA GLU A 348 -24.85 20.72 -0.91
C GLU A 348 -25.52 19.55 -0.19
N PHE A 349 -24.88 18.37 -0.15
CA PHE A 349 -25.32 17.25 0.68
C PHE A 349 -25.01 17.57 2.14
N LYS A 350 -26.04 17.84 2.95
CA LYS A 350 -25.85 18.24 4.35
C LYS A 350 -25.61 17.02 5.23
N ASN A 351 -26.26 15.91 4.91
CA ASN A 351 -26.15 14.63 5.62
C ASN A 351 -25.69 13.52 4.66
N PRO A 352 -25.00 12.48 5.15
CA PRO A 352 -24.63 11.32 4.33
C PRO A 352 -25.83 10.65 3.65
N SER A 353 -27.00 10.66 4.31
CA SER A 353 -28.27 10.12 3.79
C SER A 353 -28.69 10.74 2.46
N ASP A 354 -28.36 12.02 2.26
CA ASP A 354 -28.75 12.77 1.06
C ASP A 354 -28.05 12.20 -0.19
N LEU A 355 -26.83 11.68 -0.02
CA LEU A 355 -26.07 10.99 -1.06
C LEU A 355 -26.42 9.51 -1.16
N THR A 356 -26.61 8.81 -0.03
CA THR A 356 -26.87 7.36 -0.05
C THR A 356 -28.18 7.00 -0.77
N ASN A 357 -29.14 7.92 -0.81
CA ASN A 357 -30.43 7.76 -1.49
C ASN A 357 -30.39 8.11 -2.99
N GLN A 358 -29.28 8.62 -3.53
CA GLN A 358 -29.14 8.93 -4.95
C GLN A 358 -28.97 7.67 -5.80
N GLU A 359 -29.51 7.65 -7.02
CA GLU A 359 -29.34 6.54 -7.96
C GLU A 359 -27.94 6.58 -8.63
N VAL A 360 -27.29 5.40 -8.72
CA VAL A 360 -25.95 5.22 -9.30
C VAL A 360 -25.97 5.17 -10.84
N ASN A 361 -27.15 5.09 -11.45
CA ASN A 361 -27.34 5.09 -12.90
C ASN A 361 -27.20 6.49 -13.56
N GLY A 362 -27.08 7.56 -12.77
CA GLY A 362 -26.86 8.92 -13.27
C GLY A 362 -25.52 9.09 -13.99
N SER A 363 -25.44 10.05 -14.92
CA SER A 363 -24.19 10.38 -15.64
C SER A 363 -23.01 10.62 -14.70
N GLU A 364 -23.29 11.13 -13.50
CA GLU A 364 -22.35 11.48 -12.43
C GLU A 364 -21.61 10.27 -11.83
N PHE A 365 -22.20 9.08 -11.85
CA PHE A 365 -21.62 7.86 -11.24
C PHE A 365 -21.27 6.76 -12.24
N SER A 366 -21.51 6.99 -13.53
CA SER A 366 -21.17 6.10 -14.64
C SER A 366 -19.69 5.62 -14.66
N VAL A 367 -18.81 6.36 -13.98
CA VAL A 367 -17.39 6.04 -13.81
C VAL A 367 -17.18 4.80 -12.94
N LEU A 368 -18.01 4.61 -11.90
CA LEU A 368 -17.97 3.45 -11.00
C LEU A 368 -18.33 2.14 -11.71
N VAL A 369 -19.35 2.18 -12.58
CA VAL A 369 -19.80 1.03 -13.38
C VAL A 369 -18.67 0.44 -14.24
N ASN A 370 -17.75 1.30 -14.70
CA ASN A 370 -16.63 0.90 -15.56
C ASN A 370 -15.33 0.61 -14.78
N ASN A 371 -15.38 0.49 -13.44
CA ASN A 371 -14.19 0.36 -12.58
C ASN A 371 -13.14 1.47 -12.80
N LYS A 372 -13.60 2.66 -13.17
CA LYS A 372 -12.76 3.84 -13.36
C LYS A 372 -12.82 4.71 -12.11
N ILE A 373 -11.70 5.32 -11.76
CA ILE A 373 -11.60 6.43 -10.80
C ILE A 373 -11.85 7.72 -11.53
N ASP A 374 -12.86 8.48 -11.10
CA ASP A 374 -12.99 9.87 -11.51
C ASP A 374 -11.85 10.69 -10.88
N LEU A 375 -10.92 11.15 -11.73
CA LEU A 375 -9.77 11.90 -11.26
C LEU A 375 -10.16 13.26 -10.68
N ASN A 376 -11.27 13.84 -11.12
CA ASN A 376 -11.73 15.12 -10.60
C ASN A 376 -12.19 14.98 -9.15
N ILE A 377 -13.05 13.99 -8.88
CA ILE A 377 -13.53 13.68 -7.52
C ILE A 377 -12.34 13.29 -6.63
N LEU A 378 -11.39 12.49 -7.16
CA LEU A 378 -10.22 12.08 -6.41
C LEU A 378 -9.32 13.28 -6.05
N ILE A 379 -8.92 14.09 -7.04
CA ILE A 379 -7.99 15.21 -6.85
C ILE A 379 -8.62 16.26 -5.93
N ASN A 380 -9.85 16.69 -6.23
CA ASN A 380 -10.55 17.72 -5.46
C ASN A 380 -10.96 17.21 -4.08
N GLY A 381 -11.43 15.97 -3.98
CA GLY A 381 -11.80 15.35 -2.71
C GLY A 381 -10.61 15.18 -1.78
N PHE A 382 -9.50 14.60 -2.25
CA PHE A 382 -8.29 14.50 -1.43
C PHE A 382 -7.72 15.88 -1.10
N SER A 383 -7.76 16.84 -2.05
CA SER A 383 -7.35 18.21 -1.77
C SER A 383 -8.14 18.79 -0.59
N LYS A 384 -9.48 18.72 -0.60
CA LYS A 384 -10.32 19.18 0.52
C LYS A 384 -10.02 18.43 1.82
N VAL A 385 -9.97 17.09 1.79
CA VAL A 385 -9.69 16.26 2.97
C VAL A 385 -8.34 16.62 3.61
N LEU A 386 -7.32 16.85 2.78
CA LEU A 386 -5.99 17.22 3.26
C LEU A 386 -5.94 18.68 3.74
N LYS A 387 -6.73 19.56 3.13
CA LYS A 387 -6.71 21.01 3.41
C LYS A 387 -7.10 21.35 4.83
N ASP A 388 -8.21 20.80 5.32
CA ASP A 388 -8.77 21.21 6.60
C ASP A 388 -9.51 20.08 7.35
N ARG A 389 -9.63 20.28 8.66
CA ARG A 389 -10.24 19.31 9.57
C ARG A 389 -11.73 19.10 9.32
N LYS A 390 -12.48 20.14 8.93
CA LYS A 390 -13.93 20.05 8.70
C LYS A 390 -14.24 19.15 7.50
N SER A 391 -13.47 19.29 6.43
CA SER A 391 -13.56 18.43 5.25
C SER A 391 -13.19 16.97 5.58
N PHE A 392 -12.16 16.75 6.39
CA PHE A 392 -11.83 15.42 6.90
C PHE A 392 -12.93 14.85 7.81
N ASP A 393 -13.53 15.67 8.67
CA ASP A 393 -14.64 15.25 9.54
C ASP A 393 -15.87 14.85 8.72
N ARG A 394 -16.18 15.58 7.62
CA ARG A 394 -17.23 15.18 6.66
C ARG A 394 -16.94 13.84 6.03
N PHE A 395 -15.70 13.62 5.57
CA PHE A 395 -15.26 12.32 5.04
C PHE A 395 -15.45 11.21 6.07
N TYR A 396 -14.93 11.40 7.28
CA TYR A 396 -15.03 10.43 8.38
C TYR A 396 -16.49 10.10 8.72
N ASN A 397 -17.36 11.12 8.79
CA ASN A 397 -18.78 10.93 9.09
C ASN A 397 -19.49 10.13 7.99
N PHE A 398 -19.12 10.32 6.72
CA PHE A 398 -19.65 9.50 5.65
C PHE A 398 -19.23 8.02 5.79
N ILE A 399 -17.99 7.75 6.20
CA ILE A 399 -17.48 6.38 6.34
C ILE A 399 -18.10 5.65 7.54
N PHE A 400 -18.23 6.31 8.70
CA PHE A 400 -18.58 5.65 9.96
C PHE A 400 -19.94 6.04 10.55
N LYS A 401 -20.55 7.15 10.13
CA LYS A 401 -21.78 7.68 10.74
C LYS A 401 -22.98 7.74 9.80
N ARG A 402 -22.86 7.24 8.56
CA ARG A 402 -23.98 7.21 7.60
C ARG A 402 -25.07 6.19 7.94
N PHE A 403 -24.83 5.30 8.90
CA PHE A 403 -25.69 4.16 9.24
C PHE A 403 -26.57 4.45 10.46
N ASN A 404 -27.63 3.66 10.59
CA ASN A 404 -28.54 3.71 11.73
C ASN A 404 -27.81 3.32 13.03
N GLU A 405 -27.74 4.24 13.98
CA GLU A 405 -27.08 4.03 15.27
C GLU A 405 -27.69 2.83 16.02
N ASN A 406 -29.01 2.64 15.94
CA ASN A 406 -29.69 1.53 16.62
C ASN A 406 -29.30 0.15 16.07
N GLU A 407 -28.97 0.07 14.78
CA GLU A 407 -28.51 -1.16 14.13
C GLU A 407 -27.02 -1.42 14.43
N ILE A 408 -26.21 -0.37 14.61
CA ILE A 408 -24.83 -0.51 15.04
C ILE A 408 -24.76 -0.97 16.50
N PHE A 409 -25.48 -0.30 17.40
CA PHE A 409 -25.32 -0.55 18.84
C PHE A 409 -26.13 -1.73 19.36
N ASN A 410 -27.13 -2.21 18.59
CA ASN A 410 -28.08 -3.25 18.96
C ASN A 410 -28.81 -2.96 20.29
N SER A 411 -30.14 -2.91 20.29
CA SER A 411 -30.87 -2.89 21.57
C SER A 411 -30.73 -4.25 22.27
N LYS A 412 -30.74 -4.31 23.61
CA LYS A 412 -30.66 -5.59 24.36
C LYS A 412 -31.69 -6.63 23.91
N ASN A 413 -32.81 -6.19 23.33
CA ASN A 413 -33.88 -7.05 22.81
C ASN A 413 -33.69 -7.45 21.33
N ASN A 414 -32.79 -6.81 20.57
CA ASN A 414 -32.61 -7.00 19.13
C ASN A 414 -31.25 -7.62 18.72
N ILE A 415 -30.37 -8.00 19.66
CA ILE A 415 -29.05 -8.63 19.35
C ILE A 415 -29.20 -9.90 18.47
N GLY A 416 -30.40 -10.50 18.40
CA GLY A 416 -30.71 -11.66 17.57
C GLY A 416 -31.01 -11.42 16.09
N SER A 417 -31.35 -10.19 15.65
CA SER A 417 -31.72 -9.93 14.24
C SER A 417 -30.46 -9.87 13.36
N ASN A 418 -30.35 -10.77 12.39
CA ASN A 418 -29.15 -11.02 11.57
C ASN A 418 -28.91 -9.99 10.46
N ASN A 419 -29.30 -8.73 10.67
CA ASN A 419 -29.29 -7.75 9.60
C ASN A 419 -27.96 -7.02 9.67
N GLY A 420 -27.05 -7.30 8.73
CA GLY A 420 -25.86 -6.46 8.59
C GLY A 420 -26.26 -5.01 8.30
N VAL A 421 -25.40 -4.08 8.70
CA VAL A 421 -25.62 -2.64 8.65
C VAL A 421 -25.08 -2.01 7.36
N GLY A 422 -24.46 -2.79 6.48
CA GLY A 422 -23.84 -2.30 5.25
C GLY A 422 -22.49 -1.61 5.51
N ASN A 423 -21.80 -1.97 6.59
CA ASN A 423 -20.45 -1.51 6.92
C ASN A 423 -19.62 -2.67 7.43
N LEU A 424 -18.65 -3.11 6.62
CA LEU A 424 -17.86 -4.30 6.90
C LEU A 424 -17.25 -4.34 8.33
N ILE A 425 -16.84 -3.19 8.88
CA ILE A 425 -16.27 -3.12 10.24
C ILE A 425 -17.36 -3.36 11.29
N PHE A 426 -18.48 -2.63 11.22
CA PHE A 426 -19.58 -2.83 12.16
C PHE A 426 -20.25 -4.19 12.00
N ASP A 427 -20.34 -4.75 10.79
CA ASP A 427 -20.87 -6.08 10.53
C ASP A 427 -20.04 -7.17 11.21
N LEU A 428 -18.72 -7.07 11.11
CA LEU A 428 -17.81 -7.98 11.82
C LEU A 428 -17.96 -7.86 13.34
N ILE A 429 -18.04 -6.63 13.86
CA ILE A 429 -18.19 -6.39 15.29
C ILE A 429 -19.54 -6.92 15.80
N ASN A 430 -20.64 -6.62 15.10
CA ASN A 430 -21.99 -7.09 15.43
C ASN A 430 -22.11 -8.61 15.33
N TRP A 431 -21.46 -9.21 14.34
CA TRP A 431 -21.39 -10.67 14.23
C TRP A 431 -20.68 -11.30 15.43
N ILE A 432 -19.54 -10.76 15.86
CA ILE A 432 -18.84 -11.22 17.08
C ILE A 432 -19.74 -11.06 18.32
N GLU A 433 -20.40 -9.91 18.46
CA GLU A 433 -21.34 -9.64 19.56
C GLU A 433 -22.44 -10.68 19.63
N LYS A 434 -23.07 -10.99 18.50
CA LYS A 434 -24.11 -12.01 18.39
C LYS A 434 -23.58 -13.39 18.79
N LYS A 435 -22.36 -13.76 18.39
CA LYS A 435 -21.78 -15.06 18.76
C LYS A 435 -21.46 -15.16 20.25
N LEU A 436 -20.94 -14.10 20.84
CA LEU A 436 -20.72 -14.05 22.30
C LEU A 436 -22.04 -14.09 23.06
N HIS A 437 -23.06 -13.37 22.60
CA HIS A 437 -24.40 -13.39 23.19
C HIS A 437 -25.04 -14.79 23.11
N ASN A 438 -25.01 -15.43 21.95
CA ASN A 438 -25.52 -16.80 21.79
C ASN A 438 -24.77 -17.79 22.68
N PHE A 439 -23.45 -17.68 22.79
CA PHE A 439 -22.66 -18.50 23.69
C PHE A 439 -23.04 -18.25 25.16
N SER A 440 -23.25 -16.99 25.54
CA SER A 440 -23.72 -16.62 26.88
C SER A 440 -25.09 -17.25 27.18
N ASN A 441 -26.05 -17.18 26.26
CA ASN A 441 -27.39 -17.77 26.43
C ASN A 441 -27.34 -19.31 26.56
N LEU A 442 -26.45 -19.97 25.79
CA LEU A 442 -26.23 -21.41 25.91
C LEU A 442 -25.63 -21.77 27.28
N LEU A 443 -24.65 -20.98 27.76
CA LEU A 443 -24.10 -21.15 29.11
C LEU A 443 -25.16 -20.91 30.19
N GLU A 444 -26.02 -19.90 30.04
CA GLU A 444 -27.12 -19.64 30.97
C GLU A 444 -28.09 -20.83 31.03
N THR A 445 -28.41 -21.42 29.89
CA THR A 445 -29.26 -22.62 29.81
C THR A 445 -28.60 -23.80 30.51
N LEU A 446 -27.30 -24.02 30.29
CA LEU A 446 -26.54 -25.07 30.97
C LEU A 446 -26.46 -24.85 32.49
N ILE A 447 -26.31 -23.60 32.93
CA ILE A 447 -26.35 -23.21 34.35
C ILE A 447 -27.72 -23.54 34.94
N LYS A 448 -28.83 -23.14 34.29
CA LYS A 448 -30.19 -23.44 34.73
C LYS A 448 -30.44 -24.95 34.82
N PHE A 449 -29.96 -25.71 33.84
CA PHE A 449 -30.03 -27.17 33.87
C PHE A 449 -29.24 -27.75 35.04
N ALA A 450 -28.01 -27.28 35.27
CA ALA A 450 -27.19 -27.73 36.39
C ALA A 450 -27.83 -27.41 37.74
N ASP A 451 -28.38 -26.20 37.91
CA ASP A 451 -29.10 -25.79 39.12
C ASP A 451 -30.35 -26.66 39.34
N PHE A 452 -31.11 -26.94 38.28
CA PHE A 452 -32.28 -27.83 38.33
C PHE A 452 -31.88 -29.26 38.71
N ALA A 453 -30.88 -29.84 38.05
CA ALA A 453 -30.38 -31.18 38.31
C ALA A 453 -29.86 -31.35 39.76
N MET A 454 -29.34 -30.28 40.37
CA MET A 454 -28.88 -30.29 41.76
C MET A 454 -30.02 -30.09 42.78
N SER A 455 -31.16 -29.55 42.34
CA SER A 455 -32.34 -29.29 43.19
C SER A 455 -33.37 -30.42 43.13
N ASP A 456 -33.42 -31.18 42.05
CA ASP A 456 -34.29 -32.36 41.91
C ASP A 456 -33.68 -33.59 42.60
N GLU A 457 -34.34 -34.10 43.64
CA GLU A 457 -33.86 -35.26 44.41
C GLU A 457 -33.69 -36.53 43.58
N LYS A 458 -34.53 -36.77 42.56
CA LYS A 458 -34.47 -38.00 41.75
C LYS A 458 -33.27 -37.97 40.81
N ILE A 459 -33.06 -36.84 40.13
CA ILE A 459 -31.90 -36.65 39.23
C ILE A 459 -30.61 -36.69 40.05
N LYS A 460 -30.56 -35.95 41.17
CA LYS A 460 -29.42 -35.95 42.07
C LYS A 460 -29.07 -37.35 42.56
N LYS A 461 -30.05 -38.13 43.04
CA LYS A 461 -29.84 -39.50 43.50
C LYS A 461 -29.33 -40.42 42.39
N THR A 462 -29.84 -40.26 41.16
CA THR A 462 -29.37 -41.02 40.00
C THR A 462 -27.89 -40.73 39.68
N ILE A 463 -27.48 -39.46 39.77
CA ILE A 463 -26.09 -39.05 39.56
C ILE A 463 -25.20 -39.61 40.69
N GLU A 464 -25.65 -39.49 41.94
CA GLU A 464 -24.95 -40.04 43.12
C GLU A 464 -24.73 -41.56 42.99
N GLU A 465 -25.77 -42.31 42.60
CA GLU A 465 -25.68 -43.77 42.38
C GLU A 465 -24.70 -44.13 41.26
N LYS A 466 -24.72 -43.41 40.12
CA LYS A 466 -23.77 -43.65 39.03
C LYS A 466 -22.32 -43.37 39.44
N ILE A 467 -22.08 -42.30 40.19
CA ILE A 467 -20.74 -41.98 40.70
C ILE A 467 -20.29 -43.05 41.69
N LYS A 468 -21.17 -43.46 42.61
CA LYS A 468 -20.89 -44.55 43.55
C LYS A 468 -20.51 -45.83 42.81
N ASP A 469 -21.29 -46.24 41.81
CA ASP A 469 -21.06 -47.47 41.06
C ASP A 469 -19.75 -47.41 40.26
N PHE A 470 -19.49 -46.27 39.60
CA PHE A 470 -18.24 -46.04 38.88
C PHE A 470 -17.02 -46.12 39.79
N LEU A 471 -17.05 -45.41 40.93
CA LEU A 471 -15.95 -45.39 41.89
C LEU A 471 -15.76 -46.76 42.53
N THR A 472 -16.85 -47.45 42.89
CA THR A 472 -16.78 -48.81 43.45
C THR A 472 -16.11 -49.76 42.45
N LYS A 473 -16.50 -49.70 41.17
CA LYS A 473 -15.88 -50.50 40.10
C LYS A 473 -14.40 -50.18 39.97
N LYS A 474 -14.02 -48.90 39.89
CA LYS A 474 -12.62 -48.47 39.73
C LYS A 474 -11.73 -48.76 40.92
N LEU A 475 -12.22 -48.60 42.13
CA LEU A 475 -11.47 -48.92 43.35
C LEU A 475 -11.23 -50.43 43.47
N ASN A 476 -12.19 -51.26 43.06
CA ASN A 476 -12.02 -52.72 43.05
C ASN A 476 -11.04 -53.21 41.96
N GLU A 477 -10.80 -52.46 40.88
CA GLU A 477 -9.74 -52.73 39.88
C GLU A 477 -8.31 -52.55 40.48
N LEU A 478 -8.16 -51.85 41.62
CA LEU A 478 -6.86 -51.60 42.25
C LEU A 478 -6.30 -52.84 42.99
N GLY A 479 -7.14 -53.78 43.42
CA GLY A 479 -6.75 -55.04 44.08
C GLY A 479 -7.10 -55.12 45.58
N THR A 480 -6.80 -56.26 46.22
CA THR A 480 -7.21 -56.65 47.59
C THR A 480 -6.26 -56.35 48.77
N PRO A 481 -5.14 -55.59 48.71
CA PRO A 481 -4.26 -55.43 49.89
C PRO A 481 -4.92 -54.83 51.14
N LEU A 482 -6.03 -54.09 50.97
CA LEU A 482 -6.83 -53.49 52.05
C LEU A 482 -8.25 -54.09 52.16
N GLY A 483 -8.56 -55.19 51.46
CA GLY A 483 -9.89 -55.81 51.48
C GLY A 483 -10.92 -55.15 50.54
N LYS A 484 -12.22 -55.38 50.79
CA LYS A 484 -13.33 -54.81 49.99
C LYS A 484 -13.46 -53.31 50.20
N TRP A 485 -13.59 -52.57 49.11
CA TRP A 485 -13.91 -51.14 49.15
C TRP A 485 -15.40 -50.92 49.34
N TYR A 486 -15.74 -50.05 50.28
CA TYR A 486 -17.09 -49.55 50.51
C TYR A 486 -17.15 -48.09 50.08
N VAL A 487 -18.05 -47.79 49.16
CA VAL A 487 -18.33 -46.43 48.68
C VAL A 487 -19.77 -46.10 49.00
N GLU A 488 -20.00 -44.99 49.68
CA GLU A 488 -21.33 -44.52 50.04
C GLU A 488 -21.41 -43.00 49.87
N ILE A 489 -22.54 -42.49 49.37
CA ILE A 489 -22.81 -41.06 49.39
C ILE A 489 -23.91 -40.81 50.42
N LYS A 490 -23.61 -40.02 51.45
CA LYS A 490 -24.55 -39.61 52.50
C LYS A 490 -24.54 -38.10 52.64
N ASN A 491 -25.72 -37.48 52.60
CA ASN A 491 -25.90 -36.03 52.72
C ASN A 491 -24.98 -35.21 51.78
N GLY A 492 -24.73 -35.73 50.57
CA GLY A 492 -23.83 -35.10 49.58
C GLY A 492 -22.33 -35.29 49.83
N THR A 493 -21.95 -36.05 50.85
CA THR A 493 -20.56 -36.46 51.13
C THR A 493 -20.31 -37.87 50.63
N LEU A 494 -19.30 -38.02 49.78
CA LEU A 494 -18.77 -39.29 49.33
C LEU A 494 -17.82 -39.86 50.39
N ASN A 495 -18.24 -40.95 51.03
CA ASN A 495 -17.46 -41.74 51.98
C ASN A 495 -16.90 -42.96 51.25
N ILE A 496 -15.58 -43.11 51.27
CA ILE A 496 -14.87 -44.28 50.75
C ILE A 496 -14.15 -44.90 51.93
N SER A 497 -14.27 -46.21 52.13
CA SER A 497 -13.51 -46.92 53.14
C SER A 497 -13.07 -48.30 52.68
N ALA A 498 -11.87 -48.72 53.08
CA ALA A 498 -11.35 -50.07 52.87
C ALA A 498 -10.47 -50.46 54.05
N GLY A 499 -10.51 -51.70 54.52
CA GLY A 499 -9.64 -52.16 55.61
C GLY A 499 -10.22 -53.26 56.51
N SER A 500 -9.43 -53.62 57.51
CA SER A 500 -9.81 -54.48 58.65
C SER A 500 -9.44 -53.80 59.97
N TRP A 501 -9.68 -54.45 61.11
CA TRP A 501 -9.33 -53.92 62.44
C TRP A 501 -7.83 -53.59 62.61
N LEU A 502 -6.94 -54.20 61.82
CA LEU A 502 -5.48 -53.99 61.88
C LEU A 502 -5.01 -52.80 61.04
N ALA A 503 -5.66 -52.50 59.92
CA ALA A 503 -5.34 -51.39 59.04
C ALA A 503 -6.55 -50.98 58.20
N GLY A 504 -6.81 -49.69 58.08
CA GLY A 504 -7.93 -49.17 57.30
C GLY A 504 -7.75 -47.75 56.79
N LEU A 505 -8.37 -47.47 55.66
CA LEU A 505 -8.44 -46.20 54.98
C LEU A 505 -9.88 -45.71 55.02
N THR A 506 -10.06 -44.43 55.36
CA THR A 506 -11.32 -43.71 55.24
C THR A 506 -11.08 -42.39 54.52
N ALA A 507 -11.75 -42.17 53.39
CA ALA A 507 -11.78 -40.90 52.70
C ALA A 507 -13.20 -40.32 52.74
N LYS A 508 -13.31 -39.04 53.07
CA LYS A 508 -14.54 -38.26 53.01
C LYS A 508 -14.33 -37.12 52.04
N ILE A 509 -15.21 -37.00 51.05
CA ILE A 509 -15.15 -35.96 50.03
C ILE A 509 -16.51 -35.26 49.97
N GLU A 510 -16.56 -33.95 50.21
CA GLU A 510 -17.78 -33.18 50.03
C GLU A 510 -18.00 -32.85 48.54
N VAL A 511 -18.96 -33.54 47.92
CA VAL A 511 -19.20 -33.44 46.47
C VAL A 511 -20.43 -32.58 46.18
N PHE A 512 -21.55 -32.88 46.82
CA PHE A 512 -22.87 -32.30 46.52
C PHE A 512 -23.46 -31.44 47.65
N SER A 513 -22.78 -31.34 48.80
CA SER A 513 -23.15 -30.40 49.87
C SER A 513 -23.00 -28.95 49.38
N LYS A 514 -23.64 -27.99 50.07
CA LYS A 514 -23.57 -26.56 49.71
C LYS A 514 -22.12 -26.03 49.59
N ASP A 515 -21.22 -26.54 50.42
CA ASP A 515 -19.80 -26.17 50.43
C ASP A 515 -18.91 -27.14 49.63
N GLY A 516 -19.52 -28.14 48.97
CA GLY A 516 -18.87 -29.18 48.21
C GLY A 516 -18.37 -28.74 46.83
N VAL A 517 -17.66 -29.66 46.16
CA VAL A 517 -16.98 -29.39 44.89
C VAL A 517 -17.94 -29.00 43.76
N ILE A 518 -19.08 -29.68 43.60
CA ILE A 518 -19.99 -29.45 42.47
C ILE A 518 -20.66 -28.06 42.55
N PRO A 519 -21.26 -27.63 43.68
CA PRO A 519 -21.81 -26.27 43.77
C PRO A 519 -20.77 -25.16 43.58
N LYS A 520 -19.53 -25.35 44.05
CA LYS A 520 -18.42 -24.41 43.80
C LYS A 520 -18.08 -24.31 42.31
N ILE A 521 -18.05 -25.44 41.59
CA ILE A 521 -17.86 -25.45 40.12
C ILE A 521 -19.02 -24.73 39.40
N ILE A 522 -20.27 -24.98 39.77
CA ILE A 522 -21.43 -24.28 39.20
C ILE A 522 -21.32 -22.77 39.46
N GLY A 523 -20.89 -22.37 40.66
CA GLY A 523 -20.60 -20.98 40.99
C GLY A 523 -19.51 -20.35 40.12
N VAL A 524 -18.44 -21.09 39.81
CA VAL A 524 -17.40 -20.65 38.86
C VAL A 524 -17.97 -20.48 37.45
N ILE A 525 -18.79 -21.43 36.97
CA ILE A 525 -19.43 -21.34 35.65
C ILE A 525 -20.36 -20.12 35.57
N LYS A 526 -21.12 -19.82 36.63
CA LYS A 526 -21.95 -18.59 36.75
C LYS A 526 -21.11 -17.32 36.66
N LYS A 527 -19.95 -17.28 37.32
CA LYS A 527 -19.01 -16.14 37.24
C LYS A 527 -18.39 -16.03 35.85
N ILE A 528 -18.03 -17.14 35.20
CA ILE A 528 -17.55 -17.17 33.80
C ILE A 528 -18.63 -16.60 32.86
N HIS A 529 -19.89 -17.03 33.02
CA HIS A 529 -21.01 -16.45 32.29
C HIS A 529 -21.12 -14.94 32.51
N GLY A 530 -21.01 -14.47 33.76
CA GLY A 530 -20.97 -13.04 34.08
C GLY A 530 -19.79 -12.28 33.44
N ILE A 531 -18.60 -12.89 33.37
CA ILE A 531 -17.43 -12.32 32.69
C ILE A 531 -17.68 -12.17 31.20
N ILE A 532 -18.17 -13.22 30.55
CA ILE A 532 -18.42 -13.24 29.10
C ILE A 532 -19.49 -12.20 28.75
N ASN A 533 -20.59 -12.18 29.50
CA ASN A 533 -21.67 -11.24 29.23
C ASN A 533 -21.20 -9.78 29.41
N ASN A 534 -20.55 -9.47 30.53
CA ASN A 534 -20.03 -8.11 30.78
C ASN A 534 -18.96 -7.69 29.78
N SER A 535 -18.02 -8.59 29.46
CA SER A 535 -16.93 -8.29 28.53
C SER A 535 -17.46 -8.09 27.11
N SER A 536 -18.44 -8.89 26.70
CA SER A 536 -19.15 -8.71 25.44
C SER A 536 -19.86 -7.36 25.41
N GLU A 537 -20.70 -7.05 26.40
CA GLU A 537 -21.44 -5.77 26.44
C GLU A 537 -20.51 -4.55 26.50
N THR A 538 -19.40 -4.62 27.23
CA THR A 538 -18.56 -3.43 27.47
C THR A 538 -17.45 -3.25 26.45
N ILE A 539 -16.70 -4.30 26.10
CA ILE A 539 -15.56 -4.17 25.16
C ILE A 539 -16.09 -3.88 23.76
N ILE A 540 -17.14 -4.57 23.32
CA ILE A 540 -17.72 -4.35 21.99
C ILE A 540 -18.31 -2.96 21.89
N LYS A 541 -19.06 -2.52 22.90
CA LYS A 541 -19.58 -1.16 22.97
C LYS A 541 -18.45 -0.13 22.92
N HIS A 542 -17.40 -0.30 23.72
CA HIS A 542 -16.22 0.59 23.71
C HIS A 542 -15.59 0.66 22.31
N ILE A 543 -15.44 -0.47 21.60
CA ILE A 543 -14.94 -0.50 20.21
C ILE A 543 -15.88 0.25 19.26
N LYS A 544 -17.20 0.05 19.33
CA LYS A 544 -18.17 0.77 18.49
C LYS A 544 -18.14 2.28 18.78
N GLU A 545 -18.08 2.65 20.05
CA GLU A 545 -18.00 4.03 20.54
C GLU A 545 -16.77 4.78 20.01
N ILE A 546 -15.64 4.09 19.85
CA ILE A 546 -14.43 4.62 19.19
C ILE A 546 -14.69 5.00 17.74
N PHE A 547 -15.28 4.10 16.96
CA PHE A 547 -15.54 4.32 15.52
C PHE A 547 -16.67 5.33 15.31
N TYR A 548 -17.64 5.36 16.20
CA TYR A 548 -18.76 6.31 16.14
C TYR A 548 -18.44 7.67 16.79
N LEU A 549 -17.29 7.81 17.47
CA LEU A 549 -16.84 9.01 18.21
C LEU A 549 -17.85 9.49 19.28
N THR A 550 -18.32 8.60 20.15
CA THR A 550 -19.16 8.99 21.28
C THR A 550 -18.33 9.69 22.38
N LYS A 551 -18.98 10.53 23.20
CA LYS A 551 -18.29 11.36 24.21
C LYS A 551 -17.86 10.57 25.47
N ASP A 552 -18.60 9.51 25.81
CA ASP A 552 -18.49 8.74 27.06
C ASP A 552 -17.90 7.33 26.86
N ASN A 553 -16.74 7.27 26.20
CA ASN A 553 -16.04 6.04 25.86
C ASN A 553 -15.05 5.59 26.96
N ILE A 554 -15.57 5.14 28.12
CA ILE A 554 -14.76 4.60 29.23
C ILE A 554 -14.96 3.08 29.29
N LEU A 555 -13.86 2.32 29.30
CA LEU A 555 -13.91 0.88 29.47
C LEU A 555 -14.11 0.52 30.95
N ASP A 556 -15.26 -0.08 31.28
CA ASP A 556 -15.62 -0.57 32.62
C ASP A 556 -15.61 -2.10 32.68
N LEU A 557 -14.50 -2.68 33.16
CA LEU A 557 -14.38 -4.12 33.38
C LEU A 557 -14.61 -4.49 34.84
N SER A 558 -15.27 -3.64 35.65
CA SER A 558 -15.45 -3.88 37.09
C SER A 558 -16.13 -5.21 37.39
N ILE A 559 -17.21 -5.54 36.67
CA ILE A 559 -17.92 -6.82 36.83
C ILE A 559 -17.02 -8.00 36.40
N ALA A 560 -16.35 -7.89 35.26
CA ALA A 560 -15.45 -8.94 34.77
C ALA A 560 -14.28 -9.17 35.74
N SER A 561 -13.64 -8.09 36.19
CA SER A 561 -12.55 -8.11 37.17
C SER A 561 -12.98 -8.73 38.49
N LYS A 562 -14.12 -8.30 39.04
CA LYS A 562 -14.70 -8.88 40.26
C LYS A 562 -14.94 -10.37 40.11
N ASN A 563 -15.59 -10.80 39.01
CA ASN A 563 -15.86 -12.21 38.77
C ASN A 563 -14.58 -13.04 38.61
N ILE A 564 -13.54 -12.53 37.94
CA ILE A 564 -12.24 -13.21 37.82
C ILE A 564 -11.59 -13.36 39.21
N SER A 565 -11.54 -12.27 39.99
CA SER A 565 -11.02 -12.27 41.37
C SER A 565 -11.76 -13.31 42.23
N GLU A 566 -13.08 -13.33 42.15
CA GLU A 566 -13.90 -14.29 42.88
C GLU A 566 -13.71 -15.74 42.41
N ILE A 567 -13.43 -16.00 41.13
CA ILE A 567 -13.08 -17.34 40.62
C ILE A 567 -11.74 -17.79 41.21
N ILE A 568 -10.73 -16.91 41.20
CA ILE A 568 -9.40 -17.19 41.76
C ILE A 568 -9.51 -17.52 43.26
N MET A 569 -10.32 -16.76 44.00
CA MET A 569 -10.56 -17.03 45.42
C MET A 569 -11.33 -18.33 45.64
N THR A 570 -12.35 -18.62 44.83
CA THR A 570 -13.08 -19.90 44.89
C THR A 570 -12.14 -21.08 44.67
N PHE A 571 -11.21 -20.96 43.71
CA PHE A 571 -10.19 -21.98 43.46
C PHE A 571 -9.22 -22.12 44.64
N LYS A 572 -8.72 -21.01 45.20
CA LYS A 572 -7.88 -21.02 46.41
C LYS A 572 -8.59 -21.71 47.58
N GLU A 573 -9.84 -21.35 47.86
CA GLU A 573 -10.64 -21.94 48.94
C GLU A 573 -10.81 -23.44 48.73
N LEU A 574 -11.11 -23.87 47.49
CA LEU A 574 -11.27 -25.28 47.16
C LEU A 574 -10.00 -26.11 47.43
N LEU A 575 -8.82 -25.52 47.25
CA LEU A 575 -7.55 -26.22 47.51
C LEU A 575 -7.20 -26.33 49.01
N ILE A 576 -7.63 -25.37 49.85
CA ILE A 576 -7.30 -25.30 51.30
C ILE A 576 -8.34 -25.99 52.18
N ASP A 577 -9.60 -26.04 51.75
CA ASP A 577 -10.74 -26.41 52.58
C ASP A 577 -10.66 -27.86 53.11
N LYS A 578 -10.53 -27.96 54.45
CA LYS A 578 -10.41 -29.24 55.17
C LYS A 578 -11.69 -30.05 55.21
N LYS A 579 -12.83 -29.45 54.85
CA LYS A 579 -14.11 -30.15 54.76
C LYS A 579 -14.29 -30.82 53.41
N ILE A 580 -13.64 -30.32 52.35
CA ILE A 580 -13.76 -30.87 51.00
C ILE A 580 -13.14 -32.26 50.89
N LEU A 581 -11.99 -32.46 51.52
CA LEU A 581 -11.24 -33.71 51.44
C LEU A 581 -10.62 -34.02 52.80
N ASN A 582 -10.96 -35.20 53.32
CA ASN A 582 -10.29 -35.77 54.49
C ASN A 582 -10.01 -37.25 54.21
N VAL A 583 -8.74 -37.62 54.06
CA VAL A 583 -8.31 -39.01 53.93
C VAL A 583 -7.46 -39.39 55.13
N ASN A 584 -7.93 -40.36 55.89
CA ASN A 584 -7.25 -40.90 57.04
C ASN A 584 -6.89 -42.37 56.78
N VAL A 585 -5.63 -42.74 57.03
CA VAL A 585 -5.22 -44.16 57.06
C VAL A 585 -4.70 -44.47 58.44
N LYS A 586 -5.20 -45.56 59.03
CA LYS A 586 -4.78 -46.05 60.34
C LYS A 586 -4.21 -47.44 60.23
N ALA A 587 -3.22 -47.75 61.06
CA ALA A 587 -2.84 -49.13 61.36
C ALA A 587 -2.53 -49.27 62.85
N ILE A 588 -3.01 -50.35 63.48
CA ILE A 588 -2.76 -50.67 64.90
C ILE A 588 -2.91 -49.42 65.79
N TRP A 589 -4.06 -48.72 65.65
CA TRP A 589 -4.42 -47.50 66.39
C TRP A 589 -3.57 -46.25 66.15
N ILE A 590 -2.57 -46.29 65.26
CA ILE A 590 -1.75 -45.15 64.86
C ILE A 590 -2.27 -44.58 63.54
N THR A 591 -2.44 -43.25 63.46
CA THR A 591 -2.75 -42.56 62.20
C THR A 591 -1.49 -42.47 61.36
N LEU A 592 -1.47 -43.20 60.23
CA LEU A 592 -0.35 -43.26 59.30
C LEU A 592 -0.45 -42.22 58.17
N LEU A 593 -1.68 -41.83 57.79
CA LEU A 593 -1.99 -40.71 56.90
C LEU A 593 -2.99 -39.78 57.54
N ASP A 594 -2.79 -38.50 57.29
CA ASP A 594 -3.87 -37.52 57.29
C ASP A 594 -3.69 -36.57 56.09
N ILE A 595 -4.54 -36.71 55.06
CA ILE A 595 -4.64 -35.77 53.94
C ILE A 595 -5.87 -34.91 54.22
N SER A 596 -5.60 -33.66 54.58
CA SER A 596 -6.63 -32.72 55.02
C SER A 596 -6.99 -31.68 53.96
N SER A 597 -6.35 -31.70 52.79
CA SER A 597 -6.55 -30.71 51.73
C SER A 597 -6.02 -31.22 50.39
N ILE A 598 -6.41 -30.58 49.29
CA ILE A 598 -5.86 -30.91 47.97
C ILE A 598 -4.38 -30.51 47.86
N TYR A 599 -3.95 -29.49 48.63
CA TYR A 599 -2.53 -29.16 48.73
C TYR A 599 -1.69 -30.32 49.28
N ASP A 600 -2.22 -31.06 50.26
CA ASP A 600 -1.54 -32.24 50.79
C ASP A 600 -1.33 -33.31 49.69
N ILE A 601 -2.25 -33.41 48.71
CA ILE A 601 -2.09 -34.27 47.51
C ILE A 601 -0.97 -33.77 46.60
N LEU A 602 -0.89 -32.47 46.34
CA LEU A 602 0.11 -31.89 45.45
C LEU A 602 1.55 -31.97 46.02
N GLU A 603 1.70 -32.01 47.35
CA GLU A 603 2.97 -32.21 48.04
C GLU A 603 3.39 -33.68 48.18
N LEU A 604 2.47 -34.62 47.92
CA LEU A 604 2.71 -36.07 48.04
C LEU A 604 4.04 -36.54 47.42
N PRO A 605 4.39 -36.15 46.18
CA PRO A 605 5.61 -36.65 45.53
C PRO A 605 6.91 -36.23 46.24
N TYR A 606 6.85 -35.18 47.07
CA TYR A 606 8.00 -34.56 47.74
C TYR A 606 8.03 -34.80 49.25
N SER A 607 6.90 -35.22 49.84
CA SER A 607 6.83 -35.54 51.26
C SER A 607 7.73 -36.73 51.62
N SER A 608 8.51 -36.60 52.70
CA SER A 608 9.24 -37.71 53.35
C SER A 608 8.32 -38.59 54.20
N SER A 609 7.01 -38.50 53.96
CA SER A 609 5.98 -39.01 54.84
C SER A 609 5.84 -40.54 54.75
N ALA A 610 5.27 -41.14 55.81
CA ALA A 610 4.83 -42.53 55.81
C ALA A 610 3.91 -42.87 54.61
N LEU A 611 3.27 -41.85 54.02
CA LEU A 611 2.40 -41.89 52.86
C LEU A 611 3.10 -42.39 51.59
N LYS A 612 4.27 -41.84 51.26
CA LYS A 612 5.06 -42.26 50.09
C LYS A 612 5.50 -43.72 50.22
N TRP A 613 5.97 -44.08 51.42
CA TRP A 613 6.36 -45.46 51.76
C TRP A 613 5.18 -46.45 51.73
N ILE A 614 3.99 -46.06 52.19
CA ILE A 614 2.76 -46.89 52.12
C ILE A 614 2.32 -47.05 50.65
N LEU A 615 2.29 -45.98 49.85
CA LEU A 615 1.87 -46.05 48.44
C LEU A 615 2.85 -46.89 47.60
N GLU A 616 4.16 -46.73 47.81
CA GLU A 616 5.22 -47.54 47.19
C GLU A 616 5.18 -49.01 47.64
N ARG A 617 4.65 -49.33 48.84
CA ARG A 617 4.57 -50.71 49.36
C ARG A 617 3.34 -51.48 48.90
N PHE A 618 2.18 -50.83 48.71
CA PHE A 618 0.91 -51.52 48.46
C PHE A 618 0.43 -51.49 47.01
N ALA A 619 0.87 -50.54 46.18
CA ALA A 619 0.41 -50.41 44.79
C ALA A 619 1.37 -49.63 43.89
N ASN A 620 2.69 -49.81 44.07
CA ASN A 620 3.74 -49.03 43.39
C ASN A 620 3.49 -48.88 41.89
N ASP A 621 3.34 -50.00 41.16
CA ASP A 621 3.22 -50.01 39.70
C ASP A 621 1.96 -49.30 39.19
N LYS A 622 0.91 -49.22 40.03
CA LYS A 622 -0.36 -48.56 39.68
C LYS A 622 -0.38 -47.09 40.09
N ILE A 623 0.31 -46.70 41.16
CA ILE A 623 0.25 -45.35 41.74
C ILE A 623 1.39 -44.46 41.26
N GLU A 624 2.58 -45.01 41.04
CA GLU A 624 3.77 -44.30 40.60
C GLU A 624 3.55 -43.49 39.30
N PRO A 625 2.83 -43.98 38.26
CA PRO A 625 2.49 -43.17 37.10
C PRO A 625 1.66 -41.93 37.42
N HIS A 626 0.80 -41.99 38.45
CA HIS A 626 -0.02 -40.86 38.89
C HIS A 626 0.77 -39.89 39.76
N LEU A 627 1.64 -40.38 40.65
CA LEU A 627 2.56 -39.54 41.42
C LEU A 627 3.51 -38.77 40.49
N LYS A 628 4.01 -39.37 39.41
CA LYS A 628 4.79 -38.67 38.37
C LYS A 628 3.99 -37.56 37.68
N LYS A 629 2.69 -37.78 37.41
CA LYS A 629 1.80 -36.73 36.85
C LYS A 629 1.55 -35.59 37.84
N ILE A 630 1.39 -35.89 39.13
CA ILE A 630 1.25 -34.86 40.17
C ILE A 630 2.56 -34.08 40.31
N LYS A 631 3.68 -34.79 40.34
CA LYS A 631 5.02 -34.20 40.37
C LYS A 631 5.25 -33.25 39.21
N SER A 632 4.84 -33.62 37.99
CA SER A 632 5.00 -32.76 36.82
C SER A 632 4.16 -31.48 36.89
N ILE A 633 3.02 -31.47 37.60
CA ILE A 633 2.25 -30.24 37.87
C ILE A 633 3.07 -29.30 38.74
N SER A 634 3.56 -29.76 39.88
CA SER A 634 4.36 -28.95 40.81
C SER A 634 5.67 -28.49 40.18
N GLU A 635 6.36 -29.35 39.42
CA GLU A 635 7.54 -28.99 38.61
C GLU A 635 7.21 -27.95 37.55
N THR A 636 6.03 -28.02 36.92
CA THR A 636 5.59 -27.02 35.93
C THR A 636 5.30 -25.67 36.60
N LEU A 637 4.64 -25.67 37.76
CA LEU A 637 4.40 -24.46 38.53
C LEU A 637 5.72 -23.83 39.00
N GLN A 638 6.67 -24.63 39.47
CA GLN A 638 8.01 -24.18 39.86
C GLN A 638 8.80 -23.65 38.66
N LYS A 639 8.83 -24.40 37.55
CA LYS A 639 9.54 -24.04 36.31
C LYS A 639 9.10 -22.69 35.74
N ASN A 640 7.82 -22.35 35.88
CA ASN A 640 7.26 -21.07 35.45
C ASN A 640 7.25 -20.01 36.57
N LYS A 641 7.80 -20.34 37.76
CA LYS A 641 7.86 -19.52 38.97
C LYS A 641 6.49 -19.04 39.50
N PHE A 642 5.44 -19.85 39.38
CA PHE A 642 4.23 -19.68 40.19
C PHE A 642 4.52 -19.90 41.68
N ILE A 643 5.47 -20.79 41.94
CA ILE A 643 6.04 -21.12 43.25
C ILE A 643 7.57 -21.18 43.10
N GLN A 644 8.31 -20.99 44.19
CA GLN A 644 9.76 -21.12 44.22
C GLN A 644 10.21 -22.57 44.41
N SER A 645 9.43 -23.37 45.16
CA SER A 645 9.77 -24.76 45.47
C SER A 645 8.56 -25.68 45.39
N ALA A 646 8.71 -26.81 44.70
CA ALA A 646 7.63 -27.77 44.48
C ALA A 646 7.14 -28.46 45.76
N ASP A 647 7.99 -28.57 46.78
CA ASP A 647 7.69 -29.12 48.11
C ASP A 647 7.02 -28.12 49.07
N LYS A 648 6.84 -26.86 48.66
CA LYS A 648 6.18 -25.79 49.45
C LYS A 648 4.93 -25.23 48.76
N ILE A 649 4.30 -26.02 47.88
CA ILE A 649 3.15 -25.58 47.09
C ILE A 649 1.96 -25.18 47.98
N LYS A 650 1.78 -25.80 49.15
CA LYS A 650 0.74 -25.48 50.14
C LYS A 650 0.91 -24.09 50.75
N GLU A 651 2.14 -23.62 50.87
CA GLU A 651 2.43 -22.27 51.40
C GLU A 651 2.45 -21.21 50.30
N GLN A 652 3.04 -21.53 49.15
CA GLN A 652 3.40 -20.54 48.13
C GLN A 652 2.28 -20.29 47.11
N LEU A 653 1.57 -21.32 46.67
CA LEU A 653 0.51 -21.15 45.67
C LEU A 653 -0.68 -20.32 46.19
N PRO A 654 -1.16 -20.47 47.44
CA PRO A 654 -2.20 -19.59 47.97
C PRO A 654 -1.81 -18.11 47.97
N LYS A 655 -0.57 -17.79 48.36
CA LYS A 655 -0.05 -16.41 48.35
C LYS A 655 -0.03 -15.84 46.93
N TYR A 656 0.39 -16.64 45.95
CA TYR A 656 0.31 -16.27 44.54
C TYR A 656 -1.13 -15.98 44.10
N LEU A 657 -2.10 -16.82 44.46
CA LEU A 657 -3.51 -16.64 44.09
C LEU A 657 -4.10 -15.36 44.72
N ASP A 658 -3.72 -15.00 45.96
CA ASP A 658 -4.13 -13.72 46.57
C ASP A 658 -3.57 -12.51 45.82
N LEU A 659 -2.29 -12.55 45.45
CA LEU A 659 -1.66 -11.50 44.66
C LEU A 659 -2.32 -11.39 43.27
N PHE A 660 -2.58 -12.53 42.63
CA PHE A 660 -3.20 -12.59 41.32
C PHE A 660 -4.65 -12.06 41.36
N SER A 661 -5.43 -12.45 42.36
CA SER A 661 -6.80 -11.95 42.58
C SER A 661 -6.82 -10.43 42.77
N ASN A 662 -5.94 -9.89 43.63
CA ASN A 662 -5.88 -8.45 43.88
C ASN A 662 -5.40 -7.64 42.67
N HIS A 663 -4.58 -8.22 41.80
CA HIS A 663 -4.09 -7.54 40.61
C HIS A 663 -5.20 -7.18 39.63
N PHE A 664 -6.28 -7.98 39.53
CA PHE A 664 -7.39 -7.68 38.64
C PHE A 664 -8.14 -6.39 39.01
N LYS A 665 -8.08 -5.94 40.27
CA LYS A 665 -8.69 -4.66 40.68
C LYS A 665 -8.15 -3.46 39.88
N LYS A 666 -6.92 -3.56 39.36
CA LYS A 666 -6.31 -2.51 38.52
C LYS A 666 -6.99 -2.35 37.16
N TYR A 667 -7.78 -3.33 36.73
CA TYR A 667 -8.47 -3.34 35.43
C TYR A 667 -9.92 -2.87 35.52
N GLU A 668 -10.47 -2.58 36.69
CA GLU A 668 -11.91 -2.31 36.88
C GLU A 668 -12.42 -1.13 36.06
N LYS A 669 -11.73 0.02 36.08
CA LYS A 669 -12.07 1.18 35.25
C LYS A 669 -10.82 1.79 34.65
N SER A 670 -10.79 1.92 33.33
CA SER A 670 -9.65 2.49 32.62
C SER A 670 -10.03 3.71 31.81
N SER A 671 -9.71 4.90 32.34
CA SER A 671 -9.73 6.14 31.57
C SER A 671 -8.61 6.19 30.52
N ASP A 672 -7.53 5.44 30.73
CA ASP A 672 -6.32 5.49 29.91
C ASP A 672 -6.57 4.98 28.48
N LEU A 673 -7.57 4.10 28.31
CA LEU A 673 -8.01 3.58 27.03
C LEU A 673 -8.96 4.52 26.27
N LYS A 674 -9.21 5.74 26.77
CA LYS A 674 -9.94 6.76 26.03
C LYS A 674 -9.07 7.32 24.90
N PHE A 675 -9.55 7.25 23.67
CA PHE A 675 -8.92 7.90 22.51
C PHE A 675 -9.95 8.29 21.46
N ASN A 676 -9.56 9.22 20.58
CA ASN A 676 -10.40 9.73 19.51
C ASN A 676 -9.77 9.34 18.15
N LEU A 677 -10.36 8.35 17.49
CA LEU A 677 -9.85 7.81 16.23
C LEU A 677 -9.70 8.88 15.15
N ASN A 678 -10.66 9.79 15.05
CA ASN A 678 -10.64 10.87 14.08
C ASN A 678 -9.45 11.84 14.33
N THR A 679 -9.15 12.20 15.58
CA THR A 679 -7.95 12.98 15.92
C THR A 679 -6.66 12.24 15.56
N SER A 680 -6.59 10.94 15.88
CA SER A 680 -5.43 10.10 15.56
C SER A 680 -5.20 9.98 14.06
N LEU A 681 -6.25 9.81 13.26
CA LEU A 681 -6.17 9.74 11.81
C LEU A 681 -5.75 11.07 11.17
N TYR A 682 -6.10 12.22 11.76
CA TYR A 682 -5.79 13.51 11.16
C TYR A 682 -4.40 14.03 11.50
N LYS A 683 -4.01 13.98 12.79
CA LYS A 683 -2.74 14.55 13.27
C LYS A 683 -1.95 13.64 14.22
N GLY A 684 -2.59 12.63 14.80
CA GLY A 684 -1.96 11.71 15.76
C GLY A 684 -1.32 10.50 15.09
N ASN A 685 -1.26 9.39 15.81
CA ASN A 685 -0.71 8.15 15.30
C ASN A 685 -1.52 7.00 15.88
N ILE A 686 -2.38 6.35 15.08
CA ILE A 686 -3.22 5.23 15.55
C ILE A 686 -2.39 4.16 16.27
N ILE A 687 -1.17 3.89 15.80
CA ILE A 687 -0.33 2.87 16.43
C ILE A 687 0.03 3.27 17.87
N GLU A 688 0.41 4.53 18.09
CA GLU A 688 0.74 5.03 19.43
C GLU A 688 -0.53 5.27 20.27
N ASP A 689 -1.52 5.93 19.68
CA ASP A 689 -2.73 6.41 20.34
C ASP A 689 -3.72 5.28 20.68
N PHE A 690 -3.61 4.11 20.03
CA PHE A 690 -4.47 2.96 20.25
C PHE A 690 -3.70 1.69 20.63
N ILE A 691 -2.83 1.18 19.75
CA ILE A 691 -2.21 -0.14 19.93
C ILE A 691 -1.31 -0.14 21.18
N LEU A 692 -0.44 0.86 21.33
CA LEU A 692 0.45 0.93 22.50
C LEU A 692 -0.32 1.12 23.80
N LYS A 693 -1.45 1.83 23.79
CA LYS A 693 -2.32 1.97 24.97
C LYS A 693 -2.91 0.63 25.39
N TRP A 694 -3.37 -0.19 24.44
CA TRP A 694 -3.85 -1.54 24.73
C TRP A 694 -2.75 -2.46 25.24
N ILE A 695 -1.54 -2.40 24.66
CA ILE A 695 -0.39 -3.17 25.16
C ILE A 695 -0.06 -2.77 26.60
N ASN A 696 -0.01 -1.46 26.88
CA ASN A 696 0.25 -0.93 28.22
C ASN A 696 -0.84 -1.34 29.22
N PHE A 697 -2.11 -1.32 28.79
CA PHE A 697 -3.23 -1.76 29.62
C PHE A 697 -3.18 -3.25 29.91
N LEU A 698 -2.86 -4.10 28.92
CA LEU A 698 -2.77 -5.55 29.12
C LEU A 698 -1.59 -5.96 30.01
N LEU A 699 -0.46 -5.23 29.89
CA LEU A 699 0.78 -5.49 30.62
C LEU A 699 1.07 -4.37 31.64
N GLN A 700 0.09 -4.05 32.50
CA GLN A 700 0.29 -3.11 33.59
C GLN A 700 1.38 -3.59 34.56
N ASP A 701 2.15 -2.65 35.13
CA ASP A 701 3.31 -2.91 36.00
C ASP A 701 4.35 -3.86 35.38
N ALA A 702 4.69 -3.65 34.10
CA ALA A 702 5.53 -4.58 33.36
C ALA A 702 6.92 -4.79 33.97
N GLU A 703 7.48 -3.76 34.62
CA GLU A 703 8.80 -3.78 35.27
C GLU A 703 8.80 -4.54 36.62
N ASN A 704 7.61 -4.77 37.21
CA ASN A 704 7.51 -5.45 38.48
C ASN A 704 7.87 -6.94 38.33
N LYS A 705 8.97 -7.37 38.96
CA LYS A 705 9.43 -8.77 38.99
C LYS A 705 8.44 -9.71 39.67
N GLU A 706 7.58 -9.17 40.54
CA GLU A 706 6.52 -9.89 41.25
C GLU A 706 5.15 -9.77 40.58
N ASN A 707 5.10 -9.29 39.32
CA ASN A 707 3.85 -9.18 38.59
C ASN A 707 3.17 -10.57 38.48
N PRO A 708 1.94 -10.74 38.95
CA PRO A 708 1.31 -12.06 39.02
C PRO A 708 0.90 -12.63 37.64
N LEU A 709 0.94 -11.82 36.57
CA LEU A 709 0.79 -12.30 35.19
C LEU A 709 2.07 -12.95 34.65
N LEU A 710 3.24 -12.65 35.23
CA LEU A 710 4.53 -13.13 34.73
C LEU A 710 4.63 -14.66 34.64
N PRO A 711 4.22 -15.46 35.67
CA PRO A 711 4.22 -16.92 35.56
C PRO A 711 3.31 -17.45 34.45
N ILE A 712 2.16 -16.80 34.21
CA ILE A 712 1.21 -17.17 33.15
C ILE A 712 1.82 -16.91 31.77
N ILE A 713 2.46 -15.76 31.59
CA ILE A 713 3.12 -15.41 30.33
C ILE A 713 4.30 -16.35 30.04
N ARG A 714 5.09 -16.74 31.04
CA ARG A 714 6.13 -17.77 30.88
C ARG A 714 5.55 -19.09 30.40
N LEU A 715 4.43 -19.53 30.98
CA LEU A 715 3.76 -20.78 30.62
C LEU A 715 3.27 -20.77 29.17
N ILE A 716 2.60 -19.70 28.73
CA ILE A 716 2.04 -19.59 27.39
C ILE A 716 3.14 -19.45 26.33
N THR A 717 4.17 -18.63 26.60
CA THR A 717 5.25 -18.35 25.65
C THR A 717 6.35 -19.41 25.67
N LYS A 718 6.36 -20.28 26.68
CA LYS A 718 7.44 -21.25 26.97
C LYS A 718 8.81 -20.59 27.20
N LYS A 719 8.86 -19.30 27.58
CA LYS A 719 10.08 -18.52 27.86
C LYS A 719 10.35 -18.44 29.36
N ASN A 720 10.93 -19.49 29.95
CA ASN A 720 11.12 -19.54 31.42
C ASN A 720 12.13 -18.50 31.96
N SER A 721 13.03 -17.99 31.11
CA SER A 721 14.06 -17.00 31.46
C SER A 721 13.55 -15.57 31.58
N LEU A 722 12.28 -15.32 31.26
CA LEU A 722 11.66 -14.00 31.31
C LEU A 722 11.63 -13.48 32.75
N GLU A 723 12.28 -12.36 33.10
CA GLU A 723 12.34 -11.85 34.49
C GLU A 723 11.31 -10.76 34.80
N THR A 724 10.84 -10.05 33.78
CA THR A 724 9.78 -9.03 33.88
C THR A 724 8.87 -9.14 32.66
N LEU A 725 7.70 -8.51 32.67
CA LEU A 725 6.87 -8.43 31.46
C LEU A 725 7.39 -7.38 30.47
N ASP A 726 8.39 -6.58 30.86
CA ASP A 726 8.92 -5.52 30.02
C ASP A 726 9.57 -6.06 28.75
N ASP A 727 10.24 -7.22 28.80
CA ASP A 727 10.78 -7.86 27.58
C ASP A 727 9.67 -8.21 26.57
N ILE A 728 8.51 -8.68 27.05
CA ILE A 728 7.36 -9.01 26.18
C ILE A 728 6.72 -7.73 25.65
N LYS A 729 6.54 -6.74 26.51
CA LYS A 729 6.04 -5.41 26.15
C LYS A 729 6.92 -4.77 25.09
N ASN A 730 8.23 -4.80 25.27
CA ASN A 730 9.23 -4.29 24.32
C ASN A 730 9.25 -5.12 23.03
N GLU A 731 9.12 -6.45 23.10
CA GLU A 731 9.01 -7.29 21.91
C GLU A 731 7.78 -6.90 21.06
N TRP A 732 6.63 -6.72 21.72
CA TRP A 732 5.39 -6.31 21.06
C TRP A 732 5.49 -4.89 20.51
N ALA A 733 5.96 -3.94 21.33
CA ALA A 733 6.16 -2.55 20.92
C ALA A 733 7.16 -2.44 19.77
N PHE A 734 8.24 -3.24 19.75
CA PHE A 734 9.22 -3.25 18.67
C PHE A 734 8.62 -3.78 17.37
N LYS A 735 7.87 -4.90 17.41
CA LYS A 735 7.17 -5.43 16.22
C LYS A 735 6.22 -4.39 15.64
N ILE A 736 5.44 -3.74 16.49
CA ILE A 736 4.50 -2.68 16.12
C ILE A 736 5.23 -1.43 15.59
N THR A 737 6.31 -1.01 16.23
CA THR A 737 7.12 0.15 15.80
C THR A 737 7.79 -0.10 14.46
N ASN A 738 8.24 -1.32 14.18
CA ASN A 738 8.80 -1.69 12.88
C ASN A 738 7.74 -1.64 11.77
N ILE A 739 6.49 -1.98 12.07
CA ILE A 739 5.36 -1.79 11.15
C ILE A 739 5.11 -0.29 10.96
N SER A 740 5.06 0.49 12.05
CA SER A 740 4.87 1.95 12.03
C SER A 740 5.89 2.68 11.17
N LYS A 741 7.18 2.35 11.31
CA LYS A 741 8.29 2.92 10.50
C LYS A 741 8.10 2.71 9.00
N LYS A 742 7.44 1.62 8.58
CA LYS A 742 7.18 1.36 7.15
C LYS A 742 6.09 2.29 6.59
N ILE A 743 5.21 2.81 7.44
CA ILE A 743 4.05 3.63 7.06
C ILE A 743 4.12 5.07 7.58
N GLU A 744 5.26 5.52 8.10
CA GLU A 744 5.40 6.77 8.86
C GLU A 744 4.86 8.03 8.13
N SER A 745 5.08 8.16 6.82
CA SER A 745 4.53 9.31 6.05
C SER A 745 3.05 9.18 5.71
N PHE A 746 2.45 8.03 5.96
CA PHE A 746 1.02 7.78 5.78
C PHE A 746 0.31 7.61 7.13
N GLN A 747 0.99 7.88 8.25
CA GLN A 747 0.43 7.64 9.58
C GLN A 747 -0.83 8.48 9.86
N ASN A 748 -0.95 9.66 9.24
CA ASN A 748 -2.06 10.58 9.40
C ASN A 748 -2.16 11.57 8.23
N ILE A 749 -3.32 12.21 8.10
CA ILE A 749 -3.66 13.16 7.03
C ILE A 749 -2.72 14.37 7.02
N SER A 750 -2.35 14.92 8.18
CA SER A 750 -1.47 16.10 8.27
C SER A 750 -0.06 15.81 7.75
N LYS A 751 0.51 14.63 8.05
CA LYS A 751 1.80 14.22 7.51
C LYS A 751 1.75 14.00 6.00
N ILE A 752 0.66 13.44 5.48
CA ILE A 752 0.45 13.31 4.02
C ILE A 752 0.38 14.71 3.40
N ARG A 753 -0.45 15.60 3.96
CA ARG A 753 -0.61 16.99 3.52
C ARG A 753 0.73 17.72 3.43
N ASP A 754 1.56 17.57 4.46
CA ASP A 754 2.83 18.30 4.62
C ASP A 754 4.02 17.58 3.96
N THR A 755 3.80 16.39 3.39
CA THR A 755 4.84 15.68 2.66
C THR A 755 5.24 16.52 1.45
N LYS A 756 6.48 16.99 1.45
CA LYS A 756 7.07 17.72 0.34
C LYS A 756 7.51 16.75 -0.74
N ILE A 757 7.17 17.09 -1.97
CA ILE A 757 7.67 16.42 -3.16
C ILE A 757 9.11 16.89 -3.34
N ASP A 758 10.05 16.01 -3.03
CA ASP A 758 11.47 16.24 -3.25
C ASP A 758 11.85 15.64 -4.60
N ILE A 759 11.96 16.52 -5.59
CA ILE A 759 12.38 16.16 -6.92
C ILE A 759 13.84 16.55 -7.08
N PRO A 760 14.69 15.67 -7.59
CA PRO A 760 16.09 16.00 -7.80
C PRO A 760 16.25 17.22 -8.71
N LYS A 761 17.00 18.19 -8.23
CA LYS A 761 17.17 19.50 -8.86
C LYS A 761 17.66 19.41 -10.30
N GLU A 762 18.54 18.47 -10.59
CA GLU A 762 19.11 18.27 -11.94
C GLU A 762 18.05 17.80 -12.92
N LEU A 763 17.04 17.07 -12.45
CA LEU A 763 15.93 16.60 -13.27
C LEU A 763 14.87 17.67 -13.43
N LEU A 764 14.56 18.40 -12.37
CA LEU A 764 13.75 19.61 -12.48
C LEU A 764 14.34 20.61 -13.46
N LYS A 765 15.66 20.82 -13.39
CA LYS A 765 16.40 21.69 -14.30
C LYS A 765 16.40 21.16 -15.73
N TYR A 766 16.47 19.83 -15.91
CA TYR A 766 16.37 19.20 -17.22
C TYR A 766 14.98 19.40 -17.85
N PHE A 767 13.92 19.39 -17.03
CA PHE A 767 12.53 19.54 -17.48
C PHE A 767 11.97 20.96 -17.35
N GLY A 768 12.69 21.92 -16.74
CA GLY A 768 12.23 23.28 -16.47
C GLY A 768 11.07 23.35 -15.47
N LEU A 769 11.08 22.45 -14.47
CA LEU A 769 10.01 22.28 -13.48
C LEU A 769 10.46 22.65 -12.07
N GLU A 770 11.51 23.47 -11.93
CA GLU A 770 12.11 23.81 -10.63
C GLU A 770 11.11 24.32 -9.59
N SER A 771 10.01 24.92 -10.05
CA SER A 771 8.89 25.41 -9.24
C SER A 771 8.06 24.33 -8.55
N ILE A 772 8.15 23.07 -9.00
CA ILE A 772 7.46 21.92 -8.37
C ILE A 772 8.25 21.42 -7.15
N ASN A 773 9.55 21.70 -7.07
CA ASN A 773 10.33 21.24 -5.93
C ASN A 773 9.83 21.84 -4.62
N ASN A 774 9.82 21.03 -3.57
CA ASN A 774 9.37 21.42 -2.24
C ASN A 774 7.88 21.81 -2.14
N GLN A 775 7.09 21.64 -3.20
CA GLN A 775 5.63 21.72 -3.08
C GLN A 775 5.14 20.57 -2.22
N THR A 776 4.13 20.83 -1.40
CA THR A 776 3.47 19.78 -0.63
C THR A 776 2.49 18.99 -1.50
N ILE A 777 2.10 17.79 -1.07
CA ILE A 777 1.07 17.00 -1.77
C ILE A 777 -0.23 17.81 -1.93
N LEU A 778 -0.64 18.55 -0.90
CA LEU A 778 -1.83 19.42 -0.98
C LEU A 778 -1.68 20.48 -2.08
N GLN A 779 -0.54 21.18 -2.13
CA GLN A 779 -0.30 22.21 -3.13
C GLN A 779 -0.32 21.63 -4.55
N LEU A 780 0.27 20.44 -4.75
CA LEU A 780 0.21 19.75 -6.03
C LEU A 780 -1.24 19.42 -6.42
N LEU A 781 -2.02 18.85 -5.50
CA LEU A 781 -3.43 18.51 -5.75
C LEU A 781 -4.27 19.74 -6.04
N GLU A 782 -4.08 20.86 -5.32
CA GLU A 782 -4.78 22.12 -5.60
C GLU A 782 -4.41 22.71 -6.98
N ILE A 783 -3.15 22.57 -7.40
CA ILE A 783 -2.71 23.00 -8.74
C ILE A 783 -3.36 22.11 -9.81
N LEU A 784 -3.34 20.79 -9.62
CA LEU A 784 -3.96 19.84 -10.54
C LEU A 784 -5.49 20.07 -10.62
N GLY A 785 -6.16 20.20 -9.49
CA GLY A 785 -7.61 20.41 -9.41
C GLY A 785 -8.05 21.62 -10.22
N LYS A 786 -7.38 22.77 -10.05
CA LYS A 786 -7.66 23.99 -10.84
C LYS A 786 -7.59 23.76 -12.35
N TYR A 787 -6.64 22.94 -12.81
CA TYR A 787 -6.47 22.65 -14.23
C TYR A 787 -7.50 21.65 -14.75
N PHE A 788 -7.84 20.64 -13.95
CA PHE A 788 -8.91 19.70 -14.26
C PHE A 788 -10.26 20.43 -14.33
N ASP A 789 -10.58 21.27 -13.34
CA ASP A 789 -11.82 22.06 -13.29
C ASP A 789 -11.95 22.99 -14.50
N ASP A 790 -10.88 23.73 -14.86
CA ASP A 790 -10.89 24.63 -16.03
C ASP A 790 -11.10 23.85 -17.34
N TYR A 791 -10.49 22.67 -17.48
CA TYR A 791 -10.71 21.81 -18.65
C TYR A 791 -12.14 21.27 -18.72
N LEU A 792 -12.66 20.75 -17.60
CA LEU A 792 -14.01 20.18 -17.51
C LEU A 792 -15.10 21.23 -17.69
N SER A 793 -14.89 22.47 -17.22
CA SER A 793 -15.82 23.58 -17.47
C SER A 793 -16.03 23.86 -18.96
N LYS A 794 -15.01 23.59 -19.79
CA LYS A 794 -15.06 23.74 -21.26
C LYS A 794 -15.42 22.45 -21.98
N ASN A 795 -15.42 21.32 -21.28
CA ASN A 795 -15.73 20.00 -21.80
C ASN A 795 -16.65 19.24 -20.82
N PRO A 796 -17.86 19.75 -20.52
CA PRO A 796 -18.67 19.27 -19.40
C PRO A 796 -19.11 17.80 -19.52
N ASN A 797 -19.17 17.27 -20.75
CA ASN A 797 -19.56 15.88 -21.02
C ASN A 797 -18.38 14.89 -20.99
N LYS A 798 -17.14 15.35 -20.71
CA LYS A 798 -15.97 14.48 -20.65
C LYS A 798 -15.68 14.08 -19.21
N VAL A 799 -15.66 12.79 -18.94
CA VAL A 799 -15.09 12.24 -17.71
C VAL A 799 -13.62 11.94 -17.94
N VAL A 800 -12.75 12.36 -17.02
CA VAL A 800 -11.33 11.97 -17.03
C VAL A 800 -11.12 10.88 -15.98
N GLY A 801 -11.19 9.63 -16.43
CA GLY A 801 -11.07 8.45 -15.56
C GLY A 801 -9.68 7.80 -15.61
N ILE A 802 -9.30 7.06 -14.56
CA ILE A 802 -8.25 6.02 -14.65
C ILE A 802 -8.85 4.70 -14.20
N ASN A 803 -8.73 3.66 -15.02
CA ASN A 803 -9.09 2.31 -14.58
C ASN A 803 -8.14 1.81 -13.49
N ILE A 804 -8.69 1.42 -12.33
CA ILE A 804 -7.89 0.97 -11.17
C ILE A 804 -7.12 -0.29 -11.51
N SER A 805 -7.77 -1.22 -12.20
CA SER A 805 -7.17 -2.49 -12.61
C SER A 805 -5.92 -2.28 -13.43
N SER A 806 -5.83 -1.18 -14.17
CA SER A 806 -4.66 -0.82 -14.94
C SER A 806 -3.46 -0.42 -14.07
N LEU A 807 -3.68 0.28 -12.95
CA LEU A 807 -2.62 0.55 -11.95
C LEU A 807 -2.16 -0.75 -11.28
N GLY A 808 -3.10 -1.61 -10.90
CA GLY A 808 -2.78 -2.92 -10.32
C GLY A 808 -1.97 -3.81 -11.26
N LYS A 809 -2.40 -3.90 -12.53
CA LYS A 809 -1.68 -4.63 -13.59
C LYS A 809 -0.26 -4.10 -13.78
N VAL A 810 -0.03 -2.78 -13.74
CA VAL A 810 1.33 -2.20 -13.81
C VAL A 810 2.18 -2.66 -12.64
N LEU A 811 1.69 -2.54 -11.41
CA LEU A 811 2.42 -2.96 -10.23
C LEU A 811 2.75 -4.46 -10.28
N THR A 812 1.79 -5.30 -10.68
CA THR A 812 2.02 -6.73 -10.86
C THR A 812 3.11 -7.00 -11.91
N ALA A 813 3.03 -6.39 -13.09
CA ALA A 813 4.02 -6.57 -14.15
C ALA A 813 5.43 -6.09 -13.75
N LEU A 814 5.54 -4.97 -13.02
CA LEU A 814 6.82 -4.47 -12.51
C LEU A 814 7.47 -5.46 -11.52
N THR A 815 6.66 -6.25 -10.81
CA THR A 815 7.13 -7.26 -9.84
C THR A 815 7.33 -8.65 -10.43
N THR A 816 7.06 -8.86 -11.72
CA THR A 816 7.28 -10.14 -12.41
C THR A 816 8.73 -10.57 -12.26
N ARG A 817 8.93 -11.79 -11.77
CA ARG A 817 10.27 -12.37 -11.61
C ARG A 817 10.76 -12.88 -12.96
N ILE A 818 12.03 -12.60 -13.24
CA ILE A 818 12.73 -12.96 -14.46
C ILE A 818 13.94 -13.82 -14.11
N GLY A 819 13.97 -15.02 -14.67
CA GLY A 819 15.15 -15.88 -14.74
C GLY A 819 15.81 -15.74 -16.12
N ILE A 820 17.13 -15.80 -16.17
CA ILE A 820 17.91 -15.73 -17.41
C ILE A 820 18.93 -16.85 -17.43
N GLU A 821 18.86 -17.68 -18.47
CA GLU A 821 19.86 -18.67 -18.81
C GLU A 821 20.80 -18.08 -19.85
N TYR A 822 22.11 -18.11 -19.59
CA TYR A 822 23.16 -17.76 -20.51
C TYR A 822 23.52 -18.95 -21.42
N LYS A 823 24.12 -18.65 -22.56
CA LYS A 823 24.69 -19.65 -23.47
C LYS A 823 25.71 -20.54 -22.74
N LYS A 824 25.85 -21.77 -23.24
CA LYS A 824 26.80 -22.77 -22.73
C LYS A 824 28.22 -22.21 -22.60
N GLY A 825 28.85 -22.39 -21.44
CA GLY A 825 30.17 -21.82 -21.08
C GLY A 825 30.12 -20.51 -20.28
N PHE A 826 28.94 -19.89 -20.11
CA PHE A 826 28.73 -18.67 -19.33
C PHE A 826 27.72 -18.83 -18.18
N GLU A 827 27.44 -20.07 -17.77
CA GLU A 827 26.39 -20.43 -16.80
C GLU A 827 26.57 -19.75 -15.43
N LYS A 828 27.80 -19.38 -15.07
CA LYS A 828 28.11 -18.65 -13.82
C LYS A 828 27.42 -17.26 -13.73
N TYR A 829 26.96 -16.72 -14.86
CA TYR A 829 26.23 -15.44 -14.92
C TYR A 829 24.71 -15.61 -14.94
N ASN A 830 24.21 -16.85 -14.92
CA ASN A 830 22.78 -17.12 -14.87
C ASN A 830 22.13 -16.40 -13.69
N PHE A 831 20.92 -15.90 -13.90
CA PHE A 831 20.04 -15.55 -12.79
C PHE A 831 19.45 -16.87 -12.29
N LEU A 832 20.28 -17.65 -11.59
CA LEU A 832 20.01 -19.06 -11.29
C LEU A 832 18.63 -19.25 -10.66
N TYR A 833 17.91 -20.23 -11.20
CA TYR A 833 16.81 -20.92 -10.56
C TYR A 833 17.29 -22.33 -10.26
N GLU A 834 17.49 -22.66 -8.99
CA GLU A 834 17.62 -24.05 -8.55
C GLU A 834 16.42 -24.36 -7.67
N LYS A 835 15.69 -25.44 -7.99
CA LYS A 835 14.57 -25.94 -7.18
C LYS A 835 14.96 -26.29 -5.73
N ASN A 836 16.25 -26.40 -5.43
CA ASN A 836 16.81 -27.01 -4.21
C ASN A 836 17.83 -26.12 -3.45
N THR A 837 17.93 -24.82 -3.74
CA THR A 837 18.70 -23.90 -2.89
C THR A 837 17.79 -22.81 -2.33
N ASP A 838 17.95 -22.47 -1.04
CA ASP A 838 17.13 -21.48 -0.31
C ASP A 838 17.28 -20.03 -0.81
N GLN A 839 17.89 -19.80 -1.97
CA GLN A 839 18.24 -18.47 -2.49
C GLN A 839 17.57 -18.20 -3.85
N ASP A 840 16.45 -17.46 -3.86
CA ASP A 840 15.82 -16.91 -5.07
C ASP A 840 16.72 -15.81 -5.67
N LYS A 841 17.43 -16.12 -6.77
CA LYS A 841 18.29 -15.17 -7.50
C LYS A 841 17.60 -14.54 -8.72
N THR A 842 16.29 -14.79 -8.90
CA THR A 842 15.51 -14.09 -9.93
C THR A 842 15.53 -12.59 -9.70
N LYS A 843 15.33 -11.82 -10.76
CA LYS A 843 15.27 -10.35 -10.70
C LYS A 843 13.93 -9.86 -11.21
N THR A 844 13.44 -8.74 -10.72
CA THR A 844 12.31 -8.03 -11.33
C THR A 844 12.65 -7.56 -12.76
N ILE A 845 11.64 -7.34 -13.61
CA ILE A 845 11.84 -6.90 -15.01
C ILE A 845 12.73 -5.66 -15.10
N LEU A 846 12.51 -4.67 -14.23
CA LEU A 846 13.31 -3.44 -14.24
C LEU A 846 14.75 -3.68 -13.80
N LYS A 847 14.99 -4.60 -12.86
CA LYS A 847 16.33 -4.95 -12.41
C LYS A 847 17.08 -5.78 -13.46
N ALA A 848 16.37 -6.65 -14.19
CA ALA A 848 16.92 -7.35 -15.36
C ALA A 848 17.27 -6.38 -16.50
N LEU A 849 16.40 -5.40 -16.80
CA LEU A 849 16.67 -4.35 -17.79
C LEU A 849 17.87 -3.46 -17.39
N ALA A 850 17.92 -3.02 -16.13
CA ALA A 850 19.02 -2.21 -15.62
C ALA A 850 20.35 -2.98 -15.68
N TYR A 851 20.34 -4.26 -15.31
CA TYR A 851 21.51 -5.14 -15.48
C TYR A 851 21.91 -5.27 -16.95
N GLY A 852 20.95 -5.41 -17.87
CA GLY A 852 21.22 -5.42 -19.30
C GLY A 852 21.88 -4.13 -19.81
N PHE A 853 21.47 -2.96 -19.31
CA PHE A 853 22.16 -1.71 -19.62
C PHE A 853 23.57 -1.64 -19.00
N ASP A 854 23.77 -2.24 -17.82
CA ASP A 854 25.08 -2.30 -17.16
C ASP A 854 26.07 -3.20 -17.91
N THR A 855 25.59 -4.28 -18.52
CA THR A 855 26.40 -5.25 -19.26
C THR A 855 26.40 -5.03 -20.77
N HIS A 856 25.85 -3.91 -21.25
CA HIS A 856 25.82 -3.60 -22.67
C HIS A 856 27.24 -3.57 -23.27
N ASP A 857 27.33 -4.16 -24.46
CA ASP A 857 28.50 -4.14 -25.33
C ASP A 857 28.01 -3.78 -26.74
N ASN A 858 28.82 -3.04 -27.49
CA ASN A 858 28.49 -2.64 -28.87
C ASN A 858 28.54 -3.85 -29.84
N SER A 859 28.96 -5.03 -29.34
CA SER A 859 28.95 -6.27 -30.08
C SER A 859 27.52 -6.72 -30.38
N SER A 860 27.23 -6.93 -31.67
CA SER A 860 25.94 -7.43 -32.14
C SER A 860 26.00 -8.93 -32.48
N ASP A 861 24.87 -9.56 -32.79
CA ASP A 861 24.81 -10.95 -33.30
C ASP A 861 25.05 -11.02 -34.84
N VAL A 862 25.58 -9.95 -35.46
CA VAL A 862 25.55 -9.76 -36.91
C VAL A 862 26.87 -10.16 -37.59
N ASP A 863 28.02 -10.10 -36.90
CA ASP A 863 29.33 -10.45 -37.46
C ASP A 863 30.21 -11.31 -36.52
N SER A 864 31.12 -12.09 -37.10
CA SER A 864 31.94 -13.08 -36.38
C SER A 864 33.01 -12.47 -35.47
N HIS A 865 33.40 -11.22 -35.71
CA HIS A 865 34.38 -10.50 -34.90
C HIS A 865 33.74 -9.97 -33.61
N SER A 866 32.53 -9.43 -33.74
CA SER A 866 31.66 -9.00 -32.64
C SER A 866 31.32 -10.16 -31.70
N ILE A 867 31.08 -11.37 -32.22
CA ILE A 867 30.81 -12.56 -31.40
C ILE A 867 32.06 -12.99 -30.59
N LYS A 868 33.25 -12.91 -31.18
CA LYS A 868 34.51 -13.33 -30.54
C LYS A 868 34.98 -12.40 -29.44
N ASN A 869 34.76 -11.09 -29.60
CA ASN A 869 35.23 -10.07 -28.65
C ASN A 869 34.18 -9.66 -27.61
N ARG A 870 33.02 -10.35 -27.60
CA ARG A 870 31.91 -10.05 -26.70
C ARG A 870 32.27 -10.33 -25.25
N LYS A 871 31.97 -9.38 -24.37
CA LYS A 871 32.13 -9.59 -22.92
C LYS A 871 31.26 -10.74 -22.41
N PRO A 872 31.74 -11.58 -21.48
CA PRO A 872 30.97 -12.70 -20.93
C PRO A 872 29.60 -12.29 -20.36
N GLU A 873 29.55 -11.15 -19.66
CA GLU A 873 28.35 -10.64 -18.98
C GLU A 873 27.30 -10.05 -19.94
N SER A 874 27.66 -9.85 -21.22
CA SER A 874 26.81 -9.18 -22.22
C SER A 874 25.44 -9.83 -22.33
N TYR A 875 24.39 -9.00 -22.39
CA TYR A 875 23.03 -9.51 -22.53
C TYR A 875 22.83 -10.28 -23.85
N TYR A 876 23.65 -10.05 -24.89
CA TYR A 876 23.62 -10.85 -26.12
C TYR A 876 24.00 -12.34 -25.89
N ASN A 877 24.58 -12.67 -24.73
CA ASN A 877 24.84 -14.05 -24.30
C ASN A 877 23.65 -14.71 -23.59
N TRP A 878 22.53 -14.01 -23.39
CA TRP A 878 21.30 -14.63 -22.88
C TRP A 878 20.74 -15.59 -23.94
N ASP A 879 20.37 -16.80 -23.53
CA ASP A 879 19.85 -17.85 -24.40
C ASP A 879 18.35 -18.07 -24.17
N LYS A 880 17.94 -18.15 -22.90
CA LYS A 880 16.52 -18.25 -22.50
C LYS A 880 16.16 -17.23 -21.44
N ILE A 881 14.92 -16.75 -21.52
CA ILE A 881 14.34 -15.82 -20.55
C ILE A 881 13.06 -16.44 -20.00
N HIS A 882 13.00 -16.56 -18.67
CA HIS A 882 11.93 -17.23 -17.93
C HIS A 882 11.09 -16.18 -17.20
N PHE A 883 9.79 -16.09 -17.54
CA PHE A 883 8.83 -15.18 -16.92
C PHE A 883 7.96 -15.90 -15.90
N TYR A 884 8.04 -15.51 -14.63
CA TYR A 884 7.17 -16.02 -13.57
C TYR A 884 5.99 -15.09 -13.37
N ILE A 885 4.98 -15.30 -14.20
CA ILE A 885 3.82 -14.43 -14.33
C ILE A 885 2.76 -14.81 -13.27
N ASN A 886 2.03 -13.81 -12.76
CA ASN A 886 0.93 -13.98 -11.79
C ASN A 886 1.31 -14.73 -10.50
N GLY A 887 2.57 -14.70 -10.10
CA GLY A 887 3.05 -15.42 -8.91
C GLY A 887 3.11 -16.95 -9.10
N SER A 888 3.04 -17.44 -10.34
CA SER A 888 3.28 -18.85 -10.66
C SER A 888 4.71 -19.27 -10.29
N ASN A 889 4.85 -20.52 -9.83
CA ASN A 889 6.15 -21.18 -9.67
C ASN A 889 6.64 -21.84 -10.96
N GLN A 890 5.80 -21.89 -11.99
CA GLN A 890 6.14 -22.34 -13.34
C GLN A 890 6.34 -21.11 -14.24
N ALA A 891 7.50 -21.03 -14.89
CA ALA A 891 7.81 -19.92 -15.78
C ALA A 891 7.39 -20.19 -17.22
N VAL A 892 6.89 -19.15 -17.89
CA VAL A 892 6.81 -19.13 -19.35
C VAL A 892 8.20 -18.82 -19.88
N THR A 893 8.73 -19.70 -20.72
CA THR A 893 10.12 -19.60 -21.23
C THR A 893 10.12 -19.13 -22.67
N LEU A 894 10.83 -18.03 -22.94
CA LEU A 894 11.10 -17.54 -24.28
C LEU A 894 12.52 -17.96 -24.68
N ASP A 895 12.60 -18.86 -25.66
CA ASP A 895 13.83 -19.42 -26.20
C ASP A 895 14.32 -18.59 -27.39
N ARG A 896 15.47 -17.91 -27.23
CA ARG A 896 16.00 -17.06 -28.30
C ARG A 896 16.50 -17.85 -29.50
N THR A 897 16.90 -19.11 -29.33
CA THR A 897 17.43 -19.93 -30.44
C THR A 897 16.39 -20.21 -31.53
N LYS A 898 15.09 -20.05 -31.19
CA LYS A 898 13.96 -20.23 -32.11
C LYS A 898 13.55 -18.96 -32.86
N LEU A 899 14.17 -17.81 -32.56
CA LEU A 899 13.95 -16.53 -33.26
C LEU A 899 14.60 -16.59 -34.66
N LYS A 900 13.87 -17.03 -35.69
CA LYS A 900 14.38 -17.05 -37.07
C LYS A 900 14.57 -15.63 -37.62
N GLY A 901 15.80 -15.31 -38.04
CA GLY A 901 16.05 -14.41 -39.17
C GLY A 901 16.31 -12.92 -38.92
N ASP A 902 16.38 -12.42 -37.68
CA ASP A 902 16.64 -11.00 -37.41
C ASP A 902 17.72 -10.83 -36.34
N SER A 903 18.99 -10.92 -36.76
CA SER A 903 20.18 -10.77 -35.90
C SER A 903 20.36 -9.36 -35.30
N SER A 904 19.45 -8.43 -35.62
CA SER A 904 19.35 -7.11 -35.01
C SER A 904 18.54 -7.08 -33.69
N TYR A 905 17.86 -8.19 -33.34
CA TYR A 905 16.93 -8.24 -32.22
C TYR A 905 17.62 -8.40 -30.86
N SER A 906 17.79 -7.29 -30.13
CA SER A 906 18.38 -7.29 -28.78
C SER A 906 17.50 -8.06 -27.77
N PRO A 907 18.10 -8.93 -26.93
CA PRO A 907 17.45 -9.64 -25.80
C PRO A 907 16.59 -8.78 -24.87
N LEU A 908 16.92 -7.50 -24.76
CA LEU A 908 16.19 -6.57 -23.89
C LEU A 908 14.75 -6.32 -24.38
N HIS A 909 14.47 -6.51 -25.67
CA HIS A 909 13.11 -6.43 -26.24
C HIS A 909 12.20 -7.53 -25.69
N THR A 910 12.76 -8.72 -25.49
CA THR A 910 12.05 -9.86 -24.93
C THR A 910 11.63 -9.62 -23.48
N LEU A 911 12.33 -8.78 -22.71
CA LEU A 911 11.95 -8.40 -21.33
C LEU A 911 10.65 -7.60 -21.24
N LEU A 912 10.21 -6.96 -22.33
CA LEU A 912 8.86 -6.38 -22.43
C LEU A 912 7.79 -7.43 -22.71
N GLY A 913 8.16 -8.71 -22.86
CA GLY A 913 7.25 -9.77 -23.26
C GLY A 913 6.77 -9.65 -24.69
N ILE A 914 7.53 -9.01 -25.59
CA ILE A 914 7.20 -9.03 -27.02
C ILE A 914 7.45 -10.45 -27.54
N ASN A 915 6.43 -11.07 -28.14
CA ASN A 915 6.59 -12.40 -28.70
C ASN A 915 7.61 -12.40 -29.86
N PRO A 916 8.30 -13.54 -30.09
CA PRO A 916 9.27 -13.73 -31.16
C PRO A 916 8.88 -13.21 -32.55
N ASP A 917 7.60 -13.34 -32.90
CA ASP A 917 7.01 -12.95 -34.18
C ASP A 917 6.59 -11.47 -34.24
N LYS A 918 6.79 -10.71 -33.15
CA LYS A 918 6.41 -9.30 -32.99
C LYS A 918 4.91 -9.03 -33.22
N SER A 919 4.06 -10.07 -33.17
CA SER A 919 2.61 -9.95 -33.45
C SER A 919 1.80 -9.59 -32.20
N SER A 920 2.32 -9.93 -31.02
CA SER A 920 1.59 -9.89 -29.76
C SER A 920 2.53 -9.76 -28.56
N TYR A 921 1.97 -9.49 -27.40
CA TYR A 921 2.67 -9.53 -26.12
C TYR A 921 2.33 -10.81 -25.37
N LEU A 922 3.31 -11.37 -24.66
CA LEU A 922 3.13 -12.39 -23.63
C LEU A 922 2.15 -11.85 -22.58
N LYS A 923 1.06 -12.59 -22.33
CA LYS A 923 0.00 -12.17 -21.40
C LYS A 923 0.58 -11.80 -20.02
N ASP A 924 0.09 -10.70 -19.46
CA ASP A 924 0.50 -10.13 -18.17
C ASP A 924 1.99 -9.72 -18.06
N SER A 925 2.72 -9.70 -19.19
CA SER A 925 4.03 -9.04 -19.27
C SER A 925 3.90 -7.51 -19.22
N LEU A 926 5.03 -6.83 -19.02
CA LEU A 926 5.06 -5.35 -18.99
C LEU A 926 4.53 -4.73 -20.30
N GLY A 927 4.86 -5.30 -21.46
CA GLY A 927 4.34 -4.86 -22.75
C GLY A 927 2.85 -5.12 -22.91
N TYR A 928 2.34 -6.26 -22.42
CA TYR A 928 0.90 -6.56 -22.41
C TYR A 928 0.10 -5.58 -21.56
N VAL A 929 0.63 -5.20 -20.40
CA VAL A 929 0.01 -4.23 -19.51
C VAL A 929 0.01 -2.84 -20.12
N PHE A 930 1.12 -2.41 -20.74
CA PHE A 930 1.13 -1.16 -21.51
C PHE A 930 0.19 -1.20 -22.71
N GLY A 931 0.07 -2.33 -23.38
CA GLY A 931 -0.93 -2.54 -24.44
C GLY A 931 -2.36 -2.43 -23.92
N THR A 932 -2.62 -2.90 -22.69
CA THR A 932 -3.91 -2.75 -22.00
C THR A 932 -4.18 -1.30 -21.59
N LEU A 933 -3.15 -0.51 -21.31
CA LEU A 933 -3.25 0.88 -20.84
C LEU A 933 -3.39 1.90 -21.98
N PHE A 934 -2.61 1.70 -23.03
CA PHE A 934 -2.39 2.70 -24.07
C PHE A 934 -3.00 2.29 -25.41
N GLY A 935 -3.72 1.16 -25.45
CA GLY A 935 -4.14 0.49 -26.67
C GLY A 935 -2.98 -0.29 -27.29
N GLY A 936 -3.27 -1.21 -28.22
CA GLY A 936 -2.23 -2.02 -28.90
C GLY A 936 -2.30 -3.52 -28.67
N LEU A 937 -3.34 -3.98 -27.98
CA LEU A 937 -3.72 -5.39 -28.00
C LEU A 937 -4.42 -5.74 -29.33
N PRO A 938 -4.28 -6.97 -29.84
CA PRO A 938 -5.03 -7.41 -31.01
C PRO A 938 -6.52 -7.53 -30.67
N ALA A 939 -7.40 -7.36 -31.67
CA ALA A 939 -8.85 -7.44 -31.48
C ALA A 939 -9.34 -8.79 -30.92
N SER A 940 -8.55 -9.85 -31.11
CA SER A 940 -8.80 -11.18 -30.56
C SER A 940 -8.46 -11.32 -29.06
N ASP A 941 -7.85 -10.31 -28.44
CA ASP A 941 -7.48 -10.37 -27.03
C ASP A 941 -8.65 -10.06 -26.09
N SER A 942 -8.77 -10.83 -25.00
CA SER A 942 -9.80 -10.62 -23.97
C SER A 942 -9.82 -9.21 -23.35
N ASN A 943 -8.69 -8.50 -23.30
CA ASN A 943 -8.59 -7.14 -22.77
C ASN A 943 -8.64 -6.06 -23.86
N TYR A 944 -8.93 -6.40 -25.12
CA TYR A 944 -8.92 -5.43 -26.21
C TYR A 944 -9.85 -4.23 -25.97
N GLN A 945 -11.11 -4.46 -25.58
CA GLN A 945 -12.06 -3.37 -25.34
C GLN A 945 -11.61 -2.46 -24.20
N LEU A 946 -11.15 -3.05 -23.08
CA LEU A 946 -10.54 -2.32 -21.98
C LEU A 946 -9.34 -1.48 -22.45
N SER A 947 -8.55 -1.98 -23.41
CA SER A 947 -7.42 -1.24 -23.98
C SER A 947 -7.83 -0.01 -24.80
N ILE A 948 -8.94 -0.08 -25.53
CA ILE A 948 -9.48 1.04 -26.29
C ILE A 948 -10.09 2.09 -25.36
N GLU A 949 -10.79 1.65 -24.32
CA GLU A 949 -11.34 2.53 -23.29
C GLU A 949 -10.22 3.27 -22.53
N ASN A 950 -9.21 2.54 -22.06
CA ASN A 950 -8.06 3.14 -21.37
C ASN A 950 -7.29 4.10 -22.28
N LYS A 951 -7.10 3.76 -23.56
CA LYS A 951 -6.48 4.66 -24.53
C LYS A 951 -7.22 5.99 -24.63
N THR A 952 -8.56 5.96 -24.65
CA THR A 952 -9.42 7.16 -24.69
C THR A 952 -9.27 7.99 -23.41
N ASP A 953 -9.21 7.33 -22.26
CA ASP A 953 -9.02 7.98 -20.96
C ASP A 953 -7.63 8.64 -20.84
N VAL A 954 -6.56 7.93 -21.22
CA VAL A 954 -5.19 8.46 -21.20
C VAL A 954 -5.05 9.61 -22.19
N ALA A 955 -5.65 9.51 -23.39
CA ALA A 955 -5.70 10.62 -24.33
C ALA A 955 -6.43 11.83 -23.73
N SER A 956 -7.49 11.62 -22.94
CA SER A 956 -8.19 12.69 -22.24
C SER A 956 -7.34 13.36 -21.16
N ILE A 957 -6.54 12.60 -20.40
CA ILE A 957 -5.55 13.15 -19.45
C ILE A 957 -4.49 13.99 -20.19
N LEU A 958 -3.96 13.47 -21.31
CA LEU A 958 -3.03 14.22 -22.15
C LEU A 958 -3.67 15.49 -22.73
N ASN A 959 -4.95 15.47 -23.05
CA ASN A 959 -5.69 16.65 -23.51
C ASN A 959 -5.80 17.71 -22.42
N VAL A 960 -6.03 17.34 -21.15
CA VAL A 960 -5.96 18.29 -20.02
C VAL A 960 -4.57 18.91 -19.96
N PHE A 961 -3.53 18.08 -20.01
CA PHE A 961 -2.14 18.56 -19.97
C PHE A 961 -1.79 19.49 -21.15
N ASN A 962 -2.17 19.11 -22.37
CA ASN A 962 -2.00 19.92 -23.58
C ASN A 962 -2.74 21.25 -23.48
N TYR A 963 -3.97 21.24 -22.98
CA TYR A 963 -4.78 22.44 -22.77
C TYR A 963 -4.11 23.41 -21.78
N VAL A 964 -3.59 22.89 -20.67
CA VAL A 964 -2.84 23.69 -19.68
C VAL A 964 -1.58 24.28 -20.28
N LEU A 965 -0.79 23.46 -20.97
CA LEU A 965 0.45 23.91 -21.60
C LEU A 965 0.18 24.97 -22.67
N ASP A 966 -0.84 24.78 -23.53
CA ASP A 966 -1.23 25.74 -24.57
C ASP A 966 -1.72 27.07 -23.96
N LYS A 967 -2.50 27.01 -22.87
CA LYS A 967 -2.94 28.22 -22.15
C LYS A 967 -1.75 28.98 -21.55
N LYS A 968 -0.82 28.29 -20.91
CA LYS A 968 0.38 28.90 -20.32
C LYS A 968 1.34 29.42 -21.38
N ASP A 969 1.52 28.69 -22.47
CA ASP A 969 2.29 29.13 -23.63
C ASP A 969 1.72 30.43 -24.22
N LYS A 970 0.39 30.51 -24.43
CA LYS A 970 -0.27 31.74 -24.89
C LYS A 970 -0.11 32.91 -23.92
N GLU A 971 -0.21 32.67 -22.62
CA GLU A 971 -0.02 33.69 -21.58
C GLU A 971 1.40 34.27 -21.62
N LEU A 972 2.43 33.40 -21.63
CA LEU A 972 3.84 33.80 -21.66
C LEU A 972 4.21 34.47 -22.98
N LYS A 973 3.76 33.92 -24.13
CA LYS A 973 3.95 34.52 -25.45
C LYS A 973 3.29 35.90 -25.56
N LYS A 974 2.13 36.12 -24.91
CA LYS A 974 1.49 37.44 -24.86
C LYS A 974 2.30 38.44 -24.04
N GLN A 975 2.89 38.01 -22.92
CA GLN A 975 3.78 38.86 -22.11
C GLN A 975 5.06 39.21 -22.89
N GLU A 976 5.68 38.23 -23.56
CA GLU A 976 6.82 38.46 -24.44
C GLU A 976 6.48 39.41 -25.59
N GLU A 977 5.32 39.25 -26.22
CA GLU A 977 4.85 40.13 -27.30
C GLU A 977 4.61 41.57 -26.83
N GLN A 978 4.07 41.78 -25.62
CA GLN A 978 3.91 43.10 -25.03
C GLN A 978 5.24 43.81 -24.77
N ILE A 979 6.27 43.08 -24.32
CA ILE A 979 7.60 43.65 -24.08
C ILE A 979 8.34 43.87 -25.41
N ALA A 980 8.27 42.90 -26.32
CA ALA A 980 8.90 42.97 -27.64
C ALA A 980 8.36 44.14 -28.47
N THR A 981 7.05 44.33 -28.54
CA THR A 981 6.44 45.43 -29.32
C THR A 981 6.87 46.82 -28.85
N LYS A 982 7.28 46.99 -27.58
CA LYS A 982 7.80 48.28 -27.07
C LYS A 982 9.20 48.60 -27.60
N TYR A 983 10.07 47.59 -27.75
CA TYR A 983 11.50 47.77 -28.02
C TYR A 983 11.97 47.17 -29.35
N TYR A 984 11.10 46.49 -30.09
CA TYR A 984 11.39 45.80 -31.37
C TYR A 984 10.72 46.47 -32.60
N VAL A 985 10.13 47.65 -32.46
CA VAL A 985 9.58 48.42 -33.59
C VAL A 985 10.69 49.08 -34.42
N LYS A 986 10.49 49.29 -35.72
CA LYS A 986 11.44 49.99 -36.61
C LYS A 986 11.97 51.29 -36.03
N SER A 987 11.09 52.08 -35.40
CA SER A 987 11.45 53.34 -34.70
C SER A 987 12.40 53.19 -33.50
N ALA A 988 12.62 51.96 -33.00
CA ALA A 988 13.47 51.70 -31.84
C ALA A 988 14.94 51.44 -32.21
N TRP A 989 15.26 51.30 -33.51
CA TRP A 989 16.60 50.95 -33.97
C TRP A 989 16.99 51.71 -35.24
N SER A 990 18.28 51.97 -35.41
CA SER A 990 18.87 52.51 -36.63
C SER A 990 20.16 51.77 -36.97
N THR A 991 20.52 51.74 -38.24
CA THR A 991 21.72 51.04 -38.73
C THR A 991 22.57 51.98 -39.56
N LYS A 992 23.89 51.97 -39.35
CA LYS A 992 24.86 52.76 -40.11
C LYS A 992 25.98 51.86 -40.62
N ILE A 993 26.16 51.76 -41.92
CA ILE A 993 27.27 50.97 -42.50
C ILE A 993 28.59 51.68 -42.19
N LEU A 994 29.57 50.95 -41.66
CA LEU A 994 30.89 51.47 -41.32
C LEU A 994 31.91 51.14 -42.42
N SER A 995 31.93 49.89 -42.88
CA SER A 995 32.77 49.43 -43.99
C SER A 995 32.15 48.22 -44.67
N SER A 996 32.47 48.00 -45.95
CA SER A 996 32.03 46.82 -46.69
C SER A 996 32.99 46.48 -47.83
N ASN A 997 33.31 45.20 -47.98
CA ASN A 997 34.01 44.62 -49.12
C ASN A 997 33.39 43.26 -49.51
N GLU A 998 33.97 42.55 -50.46
CA GLU A 998 33.41 41.30 -51.00
C GLU A 998 33.34 40.13 -50.00
N ASN A 999 34.15 40.19 -48.93
CA ASN A 999 34.28 39.12 -47.94
C ASN A 999 33.80 39.52 -46.54
N GLU A 1000 33.57 40.81 -46.30
CA GLU A 1000 33.28 41.38 -44.99
C GLU A 1000 32.36 42.61 -45.07
N ILE A 1001 31.39 42.68 -44.15
CA ILE A 1001 30.57 43.87 -43.92
C ILE A 1001 30.64 44.22 -42.43
N ILE A 1002 30.93 45.47 -42.11
CA ILE A 1002 30.89 46.01 -40.75
C ILE A 1002 29.87 47.13 -40.70
N TYR A 1003 28.91 47.03 -39.78
CA TYR A 1003 27.91 48.08 -39.57
C TYR A 1003 27.67 48.31 -38.07
N GLU A 1004 27.18 49.50 -37.76
CA GLU A 1004 26.76 49.88 -36.43
C GLU A 1004 25.23 49.79 -36.32
N LEU A 1005 24.76 49.07 -35.31
CA LEU A 1005 23.37 48.98 -34.89
C LEU A 1005 23.17 49.87 -33.65
N ILE A 1006 22.27 50.84 -33.75
CA ILE A 1006 22.01 51.86 -32.73
C ILE A 1006 20.61 51.67 -32.16
N ARG A 1007 20.50 51.51 -30.84
CA ARG A 1007 19.24 51.44 -30.09
C ARG A 1007 18.75 52.84 -29.75
N LEU A 1008 17.57 53.20 -30.25
CA LEU A 1008 16.93 54.50 -30.06
C LEU A 1008 15.92 54.51 -28.89
N LYS A 1009 15.37 53.36 -28.51
CA LYS A 1009 14.52 53.20 -27.31
C LYS A 1009 15.21 52.29 -26.30
N THR A 1010 15.56 52.81 -25.13
CA THR A 1010 16.24 52.06 -24.08
C THR A 1010 15.29 51.57 -23.00
N SER A 1011 15.46 50.32 -22.56
CA SER A 1011 14.75 49.77 -21.40
C SER A 1011 15.44 50.17 -20.10
N ASP A 1012 14.67 50.15 -19.00
CA ASP A 1012 15.13 50.49 -17.66
C ASP A 1012 15.88 49.37 -16.94
N THR A 1013 15.98 48.17 -17.54
CA THR A 1013 16.70 47.03 -16.96
C THR A 1013 18.17 47.38 -16.71
N LYS A 1014 18.75 46.76 -15.67
CA LYS A 1014 20.14 46.97 -15.27
C LYS A 1014 21.09 46.56 -16.40
N GLU A 1015 20.76 45.48 -17.09
CA GLU A 1015 21.46 44.90 -18.23
C GLU A 1015 21.39 45.83 -19.45
N SER A 1016 20.22 46.41 -19.74
CA SER A 1016 20.05 47.44 -20.77
C SER A 1016 20.94 48.67 -20.54
N LYS A 1017 21.03 49.15 -19.29
CA LYS A 1017 21.89 50.28 -18.92
C LYS A 1017 23.39 49.93 -18.99
N ARG A 1018 23.75 48.68 -18.73
CA ARG A 1018 25.12 48.16 -18.77
C ARG A 1018 25.62 47.95 -20.21
N LEU A 1019 24.79 47.41 -21.11
CA LEU A 1019 25.14 47.13 -22.50
C LEU A 1019 25.29 48.39 -23.38
N GLY A 1020 24.68 49.50 -23.00
CA GLY A 1020 24.72 50.74 -23.77
C GLY A 1020 23.79 50.73 -24.99
N THR A 1021 23.96 51.67 -25.91
CA THR A 1021 23.02 51.90 -27.03
C THR A 1021 23.61 51.66 -28.42
N ARG A 1022 24.90 51.39 -28.54
CA ARG A 1022 25.62 51.28 -29.83
C ARG A 1022 26.33 49.94 -29.92
N PHE A 1023 26.12 49.22 -31.02
CA PHE A 1023 26.66 47.89 -31.24
C PHE A 1023 27.32 47.79 -32.62
N GLU A 1024 28.57 47.35 -32.70
CA GLU A 1024 29.23 47.04 -33.96
C GLU A 1024 28.98 45.57 -34.33
N VAL A 1025 28.53 45.33 -35.56
CA VAL A 1025 28.24 43.99 -36.08
C VAL A 1025 29.13 43.72 -37.28
N ARG A 1026 29.77 42.55 -37.28
CA ARG A 1026 30.63 42.06 -38.36
C ARG A 1026 30.03 40.84 -39.02
N LEU A 1027 29.82 40.91 -40.33
CA LEU A 1027 29.41 39.80 -41.20
C LEU A 1027 30.60 39.33 -42.01
N LEU A 1028 30.77 38.01 -42.15
CA LEU A 1028 31.79 37.40 -42.99
C LEU A 1028 31.17 36.46 -44.00
N LYS A 1029 31.72 36.42 -45.22
CA LYS A 1029 31.35 35.47 -46.25
C LYS A 1029 32.08 34.14 -46.03
N ASN A 1030 31.36 33.03 -45.98
CA ASN A 1030 31.96 31.70 -45.78
C ASN A 1030 32.63 31.22 -47.09
N LYS A 1031 33.85 30.68 -47.01
CA LYS A 1031 34.58 30.14 -48.18
C LYS A 1031 33.94 28.88 -48.78
N ASN A 1032 33.18 28.12 -47.98
CA ASN A 1032 32.60 26.82 -48.36
C ASN A 1032 31.06 26.85 -48.53
N ASN A 1033 30.40 28.00 -48.38
CA ASN A 1033 28.94 28.15 -48.46
C ASN A 1033 28.58 29.50 -49.11
N PRO A 1034 27.60 29.57 -50.04
CA PRO A 1034 27.16 30.84 -50.66
C PRO A 1034 26.60 31.88 -49.69
N TYR A 1035 26.28 31.54 -48.44
CA TYR A 1035 25.68 32.45 -47.46
C TYR A 1035 26.72 33.21 -46.62
N TRP A 1036 26.33 34.42 -46.21
CA TRP A 1036 27.06 35.21 -45.21
C TRP A 1036 26.77 34.68 -43.80
N SER A 1037 27.63 34.99 -42.83
CA SER A 1037 27.39 34.66 -41.42
C SER A 1037 27.71 35.84 -40.51
N ILE A 1038 26.93 36.00 -39.45
CA ILE A 1038 27.23 36.99 -38.41
C ILE A 1038 28.39 36.44 -37.59
N ASN A 1039 29.55 37.09 -37.70
CA ASN A 1039 30.79 36.64 -37.08
C ASN A 1039 31.02 37.25 -35.69
N ARG A 1040 30.57 38.49 -35.46
CA ARG A 1040 30.81 39.20 -34.20
C ARG A 1040 29.77 40.29 -33.93
N VAL A 1041 29.45 40.50 -32.66
CA VAL A 1041 28.64 41.63 -32.15
C VAL A 1041 29.39 42.25 -30.96
N ILE A 1042 29.72 43.55 -31.03
CA ILE A 1042 30.47 44.27 -29.99
C ILE A 1042 29.61 45.40 -29.42
N ALA A 1043 29.38 45.41 -28.12
CA ALA A 1043 28.75 46.52 -27.40
C ALA A 1043 29.76 47.66 -27.20
N LEU A 1044 29.58 48.77 -27.93
CA LEU A 1044 30.52 49.91 -27.94
C LEU A 1044 30.39 50.81 -26.70
N GLY A 1045 29.23 50.79 -26.03
CA GLY A 1045 28.94 51.59 -24.84
C GLY A 1045 28.92 50.80 -23.54
N TYR A 1046 29.53 49.61 -23.52
CA TYR A 1046 29.46 48.71 -22.37
C TYR A 1046 30.16 49.30 -21.14
N LYS A 1047 29.44 49.39 -20.02
CA LYS A 1047 29.99 49.77 -18.72
C LYS A 1047 30.36 48.49 -17.95
N ALA A 1048 31.65 48.16 -17.92
CA ALA A 1048 32.14 47.12 -17.03
C ALA A 1048 31.79 47.52 -15.58
N ALA A 1049 31.15 46.61 -14.84
CA ALA A 1049 30.75 46.82 -13.46
C ALA A 1049 31.95 46.63 -12.53
#